data_AF-A0A3L6SM09-F1
#
_entry.id   AF-A0A3L6SM09-F1
#
_cell.length_a   1.000
_cell.length_b   1.000
_cell.length_c   1.000
_cell.angle_alpha   90.00
_cell.angle_beta   90.00
_cell.angle_gamma   90.00
#
_symmetry.space_group_name_H-M   'P 1'
#
loop_
_entity.id
_entity.type
_entity.pdbx_description
1 polymer ?
#
loop_
_entity_poly.entity_id
_entity_poly.type
_entity_poly.pdbx_seq_one_letter_code
_entity_poly.pdbx_strand_id
1 'polypeptide(L)'
;MATAAMATSLDGKQREPLLHFPTPAAANGAGAAGRRRFLAFLAVMAALIASYHLLEPANSSRYHALFLTLGSNATAAAHLRALTLRPHVAGTEANAAAARYVLHAFSSLSFPAHITPYSVLLSYPVHRSLTLAAARGLAAMPFSLVQETYKGDPYAEAAAEVIPTYFAYSASGSVVAEVVYANYGHSEDYAYLASRGVDVAGKVALVRYGDIHCEDMVRNARAAGAAAAIVYTDAKDFGGSAPKGGKRKWFPEARWLPPTGVQVGTLYYGNGDPTTPLWPSCAAGDDCERLSAEDLSASEAMPGIPALPVSARDGETILKAMGGDVAPPKWQGGEGAPLYRLGPGPAVLNLTYIGNDTLATIENVYAVIQGKEEPDRYVIIGNHRDAWTFGAIDPNSGTAAMLEIAERLSKLQAKGWRPRRTIILCSWDAEEFALIGSTEWVEENMDTLASRAIAYLNVDISVFGPGGLRPRATPQLDELIKEASKMVPDPDEPSQTLYDTMMRYHPPITRVAGAGTDFAAFLQHIGVPSLDMSYGLFNEYPVYHSLYDDYVWVERFGDPLFQRHVAVASVWGLIALKLADDEIIPFNYISYASELEECTKDIADKCKGFPVSLSPLQKSIKQLESAATKIHEEKKCRTGGVYTMSAAWGLREYVQKFC
;
A
#
# COMPACT_ATOMS: atom_id res chain seq x y z
N MET A 1 64.48 25.06 -71.31
CA MET A 1 64.56 23.58 -71.38
C MET A 1 63.16 23.08 -71.07
N ALA A 2 62.27 23.06 -72.07
CA ALA A 2 62.10 21.98 -73.06
C ALA A 2 61.33 20.82 -72.42
N THR A 3 60.17 20.34 -72.88
CA THR A 3 59.44 20.49 -74.17
C THR A 3 58.10 19.73 -73.96
N ALA A 4 56.93 20.31 -74.30
CA ALA A 4 56.11 20.07 -75.52
C ALA A 4 55.37 18.69 -75.53
N ALA A 5 54.13 18.48 -76.00
CA ALA A 5 53.21 19.17 -76.93
C ALA A 5 51.75 18.72 -76.60
N MET A 6 50.63 19.44 -76.75
CA MET A 6 49.97 20.14 -77.88
C MET A 6 49.52 19.26 -79.08
N ALA A 7 48.19 19.21 -79.31
CA ALA A 7 47.42 19.35 -80.58
C ALA A 7 46.01 18.71 -80.42
N THR A 8 44.86 19.41 -80.47
CA THR A 8 44.03 19.85 -81.64
C THR A 8 43.73 18.70 -82.65
N SER A 9 42.52 18.40 -83.13
CA SER A 9 41.50 19.27 -83.76
C SER A 9 40.22 18.48 -84.18
N LEU A 10 39.09 19.19 -84.20
CA LEU A 10 37.83 19.11 -84.97
C LEU A 10 37.58 18.01 -86.04
N ASP A 11 36.38 17.40 -85.99
CA ASP A 11 35.36 17.23 -87.06
C ASP A 11 34.13 16.57 -86.40
N GLY A 12 32.84 16.77 -86.69
CA GLY A 12 32.13 17.27 -87.86
C GLY A 12 30.93 16.34 -88.15
N LYS A 13 29.71 16.91 -88.18
CA LYS A 13 28.45 16.43 -88.81
C LYS A 13 27.31 15.84 -87.93
N GLN A 14 26.36 16.74 -87.68
CA GLN A 14 24.89 16.66 -87.88
C GLN A 14 24.26 15.32 -88.31
N ARG A 15 23.12 15.00 -87.67
CA ARG A 15 21.86 14.54 -88.30
C ARG A 15 20.66 14.74 -87.35
N GLU A 16 19.87 15.77 -87.62
CA GLU A 16 18.39 15.76 -87.49
C GLU A 16 17.79 15.33 -88.86
N PRO A 17 16.47 15.08 -89.09
CA PRO A 17 15.28 15.43 -88.28
C PRO A 17 14.18 14.33 -88.19
N LEU A 18 13.10 14.58 -87.44
CA LEU A 18 11.68 14.62 -87.93
C LEU A 18 10.62 14.46 -86.80
N LEU A 19 10.07 15.62 -86.39
CA LEU A 19 8.68 16.00 -86.08
C LEU A 19 7.62 14.90 -85.79
N HIS A 20 6.89 15.02 -84.66
CA HIS A 20 5.53 15.61 -84.62
C HIS A 20 4.91 15.61 -83.22
N PHE A 21 4.43 16.77 -82.77
CA PHE A 21 3.41 16.92 -81.73
C PHE A 21 2.01 16.73 -82.33
N PRO A 22 1.10 16.01 -81.67
CA PRO A 22 -0.33 16.15 -81.89
C PRO A 22 -0.98 16.98 -80.77
N THR A 23 -1.73 17.99 -81.19
CA THR A 23 -2.78 18.68 -80.44
C THR A 23 -3.88 17.71 -79.99
N PRO A 24 -4.56 17.93 -78.86
CA PRO A 24 -5.65 17.05 -78.44
C PRO A 24 -6.90 17.33 -79.29
N ALA A 25 -7.36 16.30 -80.01
CA ALA A 25 -8.70 16.26 -80.54
C ALA A 25 -9.70 15.98 -79.40
N ALA A 26 -10.78 16.75 -79.36
CA ALA A 26 -11.92 16.50 -78.49
C ALA A 26 -12.53 15.13 -78.82
N ALA A 27 -12.49 14.21 -77.85
CA ALA A 27 -13.24 12.96 -77.89
C ALA A 27 -14.08 12.85 -76.63
N ASN A 28 -15.37 13.13 -76.80
CA ASN A 28 -16.43 12.76 -75.88
C ASN A 28 -16.41 11.24 -75.67
N GLY A 29 -16.23 10.78 -74.43
CA GLY A 29 -16.42 9.37 -74.09
C GLY A 29 -15.55 8.83 -72.95
N ALA A 30 -15.64 9.39 -71.75
CA ALA A 30 -14.91 8.85 -70.59
C ALA A 30 -15.73 8.87 -69.29
N GLY A 31 -16.96 8.35 -69.31
CA GLY A 31 -17.80 8.26 -68.10
C GLY A 31 -17.51 7.04 -67.21
N ALA A 32 -16.96 5.96 -67.76
CA ALA A 32 -16.88 4.67 -67.04
C ALA A 32 -15.44 4.25 -66.64
N ALA A 33 -14.44 4.51 -67.49
CA ALA A 33 -13.06 4.08 -67.23
C ALA A 33 -12.34 4.95 -66.17
N GLY A 34 -12.62 6.26 -66.15
CA GLY A 34 -12.09 7.19 -65.13
C GLY A 34 -12.65 6.91 -63.74
N ARG A 35 -13.95 6.57 -63.65
CA ARG A 35 -14.60 6.17 -62.38
C ARG A 35 -14.01 4.90 -61.79
N ARG A 36 -13.70 3.89 -62.61
CA ARG A 36 -13.06 2.65 -62.14
C ARG A 36 -11.64 2.87 -61.64
N ARG A 37 -10.85 3.72 -62.31
CA ARG A 37 -9.50 4.08 -61.85
C ARG A 37 -9.51 4.92 -60.57
N PHE A 38 -10.49 5.83 -60.44
CA PHE A 38 -10.67 6.63 -59.23
C PHE A 38 -11.15 5.79 -58.03
N LEU A 39 -12.08 4.86 -58.24
CA LEU A 39 -12.52 3.92 -57.21
C LEU A 39 -11.42 2.94 -56.79
N ALA A 40 -10.60 2.45 -57.74
CA ALA A 40 -9.44 1.63 -57.42
C ALA A 40 -8.37 2.41 -56.63
N PHE A 41 -8.13 3.68 -56.98
CA PHE A 41 -7.24 4.56 -56.23
C PHE A 41 -7.75 4.84 -54.81
N LEU A 42 -9.06 5.08 -54.64
CA LEU A 42 -9.69 5.22 -53.32
C LEU A 42 -9.62 3.93 -52.50
N ALA A 43 -9.80 2.76 -53.12
CA ALA A 43 -9.68 1.47 -52.44
C ALA A 43 -8.24 1.18 -52.00
N VAL A 44 -7.25 1.52 -52.83
CA VAL A 44 -5.83 1.40 -52.47
C VAL A 44 -5.44 2.41 -51.38
N MET A 45 -5.94 3.65 -51.44
CA MET A 45 -5.74 4.63 -50.37
C MET A 45 -6.42 4.22 -49.08
N ALA A 46 -7.65 3.69 -49.12
CA ALA A 46 -8.34 3.16 -47.94
C ALA A 46 -7.61 1.94 -47.37
N ALA A 47 -7.09 1.05 -48.23
CA ALA A 47 -6.27 -0.07 -47.81
C ALA A 47 -4.94 0.39 -47.21
N LEU A 48 -4.27 1.41 -47.77
CA LEU A 48 -3.03 1.98 -47.24
C LEU A 48 -3.26 2.73 -45.93
N ILE A 49 -4.37 3.45 -45.78
CA ILE A 49 -4.77 4.12 -44.54
C ILE A 49 -5.14 3.08 -43.47
N ALA A 50 -5.89 2.04 -43.83
CA ALA A 50 -6.18 0.92 -42.93
C ALA A 50 -4.89 0.17 -42.54
N SER A 51 -3.97 -0.03 -43.49
CA SER A 51 -2.65 -0.62 -43.24
C SER A 51 -1.81 0.27 -42.33
N TYR A 52 -1.85 1.59 -42.53
CA TYR A 52 -1.15 2.56 -41.69
C TYR A 52 -1.72 2.56 -40.27
N HIS A 53 -3.04 2.53 -40.08
CA HIS A 53 -3.67 2.39 -38.77
C HIS A 53 -3.52 0.99 -38.12
N LEU A 54 -3.22 -0.04 -38.92
CA LEU A 54 -2.85 -1.38 -38.45
C LEU A 54 -1.35 -1.49 -38.10
N LEU A 55 -0.51 -0.61 -38.66
CA LEU A 55 0.95 -0.56 -38.48
C LEU A 55 1.40 0.54 -37.51
N GLU A 56 0.56 1.53 -37.23
CA GLU A 56 0.81 2.53 -36.19
C GLU A 56 0.77 1.83 -34.83
N PRO A 57 1.83 1.93 -34.00
CA PRO A 57 1.77 1.43 -32.64
C PRO A 57 0.54 2.04 -31.97
N ALA A 58 -0.33 1.21 -31.40
CA ALA A 58 -1.46 1.72 -30.64
C ALA A 58 -0.92 2.68 -29.57
N ASN A 59 -1.34 3.95 -29.63
CA ASN A 59 -0.96 4.98 -28.67
C ASN A 59 -1.22 4.47 -27.23
N SER A 60 -0.32 4.71 -26.27
CA SER A 60 -0.42 4.24 -24.87
C SER A 60 -1.81 4.55 -24.28
N SER A 61 -2.37 5.70 -24.62
CA SER A 61 -3.73 6.12 -24.29
C SER A 61 -4.82 5.08 -24.63
N ARG A 62 -4.69 4.35 -25.74
CA ARG A 62 -5.64 3.30 -26.14
C ARG A 62 -5.56 2.08 -25.22
N TYR A 63 -4.36 1.69 -24.80
CA TYR A 63 -4.18 0.58 -23.87
C TYR A 63 -4.63 0.96 -22.45
N HIS A 64 -4.41 2.21 -22.04
CA HIS A 64 -4.91 2.74 -20.76
C HIS A 64 -6.45 2.74 -20.72
N ALA A 65 -7.12 3.18 -21.78
CA ALA A 65 -8.57 3.10 -21.88
C ALA A 65 -9.07 1.64 -21.87
N LEU A 66 -8.41 0.75 -22.61
CA LEU A 66 -8.75 -0.67 -22.63
C LEU A 66 -8.57 -1.32 -21.26
N PHE A 67 -7.50 -1.00 -20.53
CA PHE A 67 -7.25 -1.49 -19.17
C PHE A 67 -8.45 -1.25 -18.24
N LEU A 68 -9.02 -0.04 -18.28
CA LEU A 68 -10.19 0.31 -17.47
C LEU A 68 -11.43 -0.52 -17.81
N THR A 69 -11.59 -0.93 -19.07
CA THR A 69 -12.73 -1.76 -19.51
C THR A 69 -12.59 -3.24 -19.19
N LEU A 70 -11.39 -3.70 -18.80
CA LEU A 70 -11.11 -5.12 -18.56
C LEU A 70 -11.36 -5.56 -17.11
N GLY A 71 -11.86 -4.66 -16.26
CA GLY A 71 -12.13 -4.91 -14.85
C GLY A 71 -13.19 -5.98 -14.59
N SER A 72 -12.96 -6.82 -13.58
CA SER A 72 -13.85 -7.93 -13.22
C SER A 72 -14.04 -8.05 -11.72
N ASN A 73 -15.25 -7.71 -11.25
CA ASN A 73 -15.64 -7.87 -9.84
C ASN A 73 -15.57 -9.34 -9.42
N ALA A 74 -15.93 -10.26 -10.32
CA ALA A 74 -15.90 -11.69 -10.07
C ALA A 74 -14.47 -12.22 -9.90
N THR A 75 -13.50 -11.66 -10.62
CA THR A 75 -12.08 -12.01 -10.48
C THR A 75 -11.56 -11.56 -9.11
N ALA A 76 -11.80 -10.30 -8.74
CA ALA A 76 -11.42 -9.78 -7.43
C ALA A 76 -12.04 -10.61 -6.29
N ALA A 77 -13.34 -10.90 -6.36
CA ALA A 77 -14.04 -11.74 -5.39
C ALA A 77 -13.47 -13.16 -5.32
N ALA A 78 -13.17 -13.79 -6.46
CA ALA A 78 -12.63 -15.15 -6.49
C ALA A 78 -11.23 -15.24 -5.88
N HIS A 79 -10.35 -14.28 -6.18
CA HIS A 79 -9.02 -14.22 -5.56
C HIS A 79 -9.11 -14.00 -4.06
N LEU A 80 -9.91 -13.03 -3.62
CA LEU A 80 -10.07 -12.76 -2.20
C LEU A 80 -10.59 -13.99 -1.47
N ARG A 81 -11.61 -14.66 -2.02
CA ARG A 81 -12.18 -15.87 -1.41
C ARG A 81 -11.16 -17.00 -1.31
N ALA A 82 -10.32 -17.18 -2.32
CA ALA A 82 -9.34 -18.25 -2.34
C ALA A 82 -8.22 -18.05 -1.31
N LEU A 83 -7.76 -16.81 -1.15
CA LEU A 83 -6.72 -16.43 -0.19
C LEU A 83 -7.22 -16.56 1.26
N THR A 84 -8.49 -16.26 1.50
CA THR A 84 -9.07 -16.14 2.84
C THR A 84 -9.75 -17.41 3.35
N LEU A 85 -9.51 -18.57 2.74
CA LEU A 85 -10.15 -19.84 3.16
C LEU A 85 -9.66 -20.35 4.52
N ARG A 86 -8.45 -19.98 4.91
CA ARG A 86 -7.71 -20.52 6.06
C ARG A 86 -6.92 -19.38 6.69
N PRO A 87 -6.68 -19.39 8.01
CA PRO A 87 -5.81 -18.39 8.61
C PRO A 87 -4.37 -18.63 8.17
N HIS A 88 -3.65 -17.57 7.80
CA HIS A 88 -2.34 -17.70 7.15
C HIS A 88 -1.29 -16.70 7.68
N VAL A 89 -0.93 -16.90 8.95
CA VAL A 89 0.15 -16.16 9.63
C VAL A 89 1.50 -16.44 8.96
N ALA A 90 2.35 -15.41 8.85
CA ALA A 90 3.71 -15.54 8.31
C ALA A 90 4.47 -16.74 8.92
N GLY A 91 5.30 -17.39 8.11
CA GLY A 91 6.07 -18.58 8.50
C GLY A 91 5.28 -19.89 8.70
N THR A 92 3.95 -19.89 8.50
CA THR A 92 3.12 -21.10 8.60
C THR A 92 2.93 -21.82 7.25
N GLU A 93 2.55 -23.09 7.28
CA GLU A 93 2.23 -23.87 6.07
C GLU A 93 1.04 -23.26 5.28
N ALA A 94 0.07 -22.67 5.99
CA ALA A 94 -1.07 -22.01 5.37
C ALA A 94 -0.63 -20.76 4.59
N ASN A 95 0.31 -19.98 5.12
CA ASN A 95 0.86 -18.82 4.41
C ASN A 95 1.75 -19.23 3.23
N ALA A 96 2.52 -20.30 3.34
CA ALA A 96 3.22 -20.89 2.19
C ALA A 96 2.23 -21.41 1.12
N ALA A 97 1.05 -21.88 1.51
CA ALA A 97 -0.01 -22.23 0.56
C ALA A 97 -0.60 -20.99 -0.15
N ALA A 98 -0.78 -19.88 0.57
CA ALA A 98 -1.16 -18.60 -0.01
C ALA A 98 -0.09 -18.08 -0.99
N ALA A 99 1.19 -18.18 -0.64
CA ALA A 99 2.31 -17.85 -1.52
C ALA A 99 2.27 -18.65 -2.83
N ARG A 100 2.05 -19.97 -2.73
CA ARG A 100 1.88 -20.85 -3.90
C ARG A 100 0.66 -20.50 -4.73
N TYR A 101 -0.44 -20.06 -4.11
CA TYR A 101 -1.62 -19.60 -4.84
C TYR A 101 -1.29 -18.35 -5.67
N VAL A 102 -0.66 -17.34 -5.07
CA VAL A 102 -0.23 -16.12 -5.78
C VAL A 102 0.78 -16.45 -6.89
N LEU A 103 1.76 -17.31 -6.61
CA LEU A 103 2.73 -17.77 -7.62
C LEU A 103 2.01 -18.45 -8.79
N HIS A 104 1.04 -19.32 -8.51
CA HIS A 104 0.26 -20.00 -9.54
C HIS A 104 -0.58 -19.01 -10.36
N ALA A 105 -1.23 -18.05 -9.70
CA ALA A 105 -2.01 -17.01 -10.36
C ALA A 105 -1.12 -16.20 -11.31
N PHE A 106 0.04 -15.72 -10.88
CA PHE A 106 0.99 -15.03 -11.75
C PHE A 106 1.55 -15.93 -12.87
N SER A 107 1.95 -17.16 -12.55
CA SER A 107 2.53 -18.10 -13.53
C SER A 107 1.54 -18.55 -14.60
N SER A 108 0.23 -18.41 -14.36
CA SER A 108 -0.81 -18.67 -15.35
C SER A 108 -0.95 -17.55 -16.40
N LEU A 109 -0.28 -16.40 -16.18
CA LEU A 109 -0.31 -15.24 -17.06
C LEU A 109 0.87 -15.26 -18.05
N SER A 110 1.02 -14.17 -18.81
CA SER A 110 1.98 -14.07 -19.91
C SER A 110 3.39 -13.63 -19.51
N PHE A 111 3.68 -13.53 -18.20
CA PHE A 111 4.95 -13.06 -17.67
C PHE A 111 5.49 -13.97 -16.56
N PRO A 112 6.83 -14.09 -16.42
CA PRO A 112 7.45 -14.98 -15.45
C PRO A 112 7.21 -14.51 -14.01
N ALA A 113 7.08 -15.48 -13.11
CA ALA A 113 6.93 -15.28 -11.67
C ALA A 113 7.97 -16.09 -10.89
N HIS A 114 8.34 -15.57 -9.72
CA HIS A 114 9.46 -16.02 -8.92
C HIS A 114 9.10 -16.00 -7.44
N ILE A 115 9.82 -16.79 -6.64
CA ILE A 115 9.79 -16.75 -5.19
C ILE A 115 11.20 -16.40 -4.70
N THR A 116 11.29 -15.50 -3.72
CA THR A 116 12.51 -15.26 -2.94
C THR A 116 12.22 -15.61 -1.47
N PRO A 117 12.85 -16.67 -0.93
CA PRO A 117 12.70 -17.02 0.48
C PRO A 117 13.71 -16.28 1.35
N TYR A 118 13.30 -15.91 2.56
CA TYR A 118 14.18 -15.41 3.63
C TYR A 118 13.98 -16.25 4.89
N SER A 119 15.06 -16.58 5.59
CA SER A 119 14.98 -17.08 6.96
C SER A 119 14.96 -15.88 7.89
N VAL A 120 13.90 -15.69 8.68
CA VAL A 120 13.72 -14.50 9.53
C VAL A 120 13.27 -14.87 10.92
N LEU A 121 13.55 -14.02 11.91
CA LEU A 121 13.03 -14.23 13.27
C LEU A 121 11.55 -13.87 13.33
N LEU A 122 10.70 -14.85 13.66
CA LEU A 122 9.28 -14.66 13.98
C LEU A 122 9.01 -15.10 15.42
N SER A 123 7.85 -14.73 15.97
CA SER A 123 7.46 -15.05 17.34
C SER A 123 6.07 -15.69 17.37
N TYR A 124 5.89 -16.78 18.14
CA TYR A 124 4.59 -17.42 18.32
C TYR A 124 4.28 -17.71 19.79
N PRO A 125 2.99 -17.74 20.21
CA PRO A 125 2.63 -18.02 21.59
C PRO A 125 2.74 -19.53 21.89
N VAL A 126 3.44 -19.89 22.96
CA VAL A 126 3.47 -21.26 23.50
C VAL A 126 2.46 -21.43 24.62
N HIS A 127 2.43 -20.48 25.55
CA HIS A 127 1.49 -20.49 26.66
C HIS A 127 1.03 -19.08 27.00
N ARG A 128 -0.26 -18.95 27.31
CA ARG A 128 -0.84 -17.72 27.84
C ARG A 128 -1.91 -18.06 28.86
N SER A 129 -1.95 -17.30 29.94
CA SER A 129 -3.02 -17.37 30.92
C SER A 129 -3.24 -16.00 31.57
N LEU A 130 -4.50 -15.72 31.89
CA LEU A 130 -4.90 -14.52 32.59
C LEU A 130 -5.98 -14.88 33.61
N THR A 131 -5.81 -14.45 34.85
CA THR A 131 -6.85 -14.57 35.87
C THR A 131 -7.01 -13.26 36.63
N LEU A 132 -8.25 -12.95 37.03
CA LEU A 132 -8.62 -11.76 37.79
C LEU A 132 -9.07 -12.15 39.20
N ALA A 133 -8.44 -11.57 40.22
CA ALA A 133 -8.94 -11.58 41.58
C ALA A 133 -9.48 -10.19 41.93
N ALA A 134 -10.69 -10.12 42.52
CA ALA A 134 -11.32 -8.85 42.89
C ALA A 134 -10.53 -8.08 43.98
N ALA A 135 -9.73 -8.80 44.77
CA ALA A 135 -8.75 -8.27 45.70
C ALA A 135 -7.65 -9.31 45.92
N ARG A 136 -6.48 -8.88 46.40
CA ARG A 136 -5.38 -9.78 46.73
C ARG A 136 -5.81 -10.86 47.72
N GLY A 137 -5.57 -12.14 47.38
CA GLY A 137 -5.91 -13.28 48.22
C GLY A 137 -7.33 -13.82 48.07
N LEU A 138 -8.17 -13.22 47.21
CA LEU A 138 -9.48 -13.76 46.86
C LEU A 138 -9.39 -14.78 45.72
N ALA A 139 -10.47 -15.55 45.53
CA ALA A 139 -10.58 -16.51 44.44
C ALA A 139 -10.42 -15.80 43.09
N ALA A 140 -9.51 -16.33 42.26
CA ALA A 140 -9.24 -15.80 40.93
C ALA A 140 -10.19 -16.43 39.91
N MET A 141 -10.75 -15.59 39.05
CA MET A 141 -11.57 -16.00 37.90
C MET A 141 -10.68 -16.07 36.65
N PRO A 142 -10.59 -17.21 35.95
CA PRO A 142 -9.83 -17.31 34.71
C PRO A 142 -10.56 -16.66 33.53
N PHE A 143 -9.81 -16.08 32.60
CA PHE A 143 -10.31 -15.69 31.29
C PHE A 143 -10.06 -16.82 30.28
N SER A 144 -11.01 -17.05 29.36
CA SER A 144 -10.85 -18.06 28.30
C SER A 144 -9.86 -17.59 27.23
N LEU A 145 -9.79 -16.27 26.99
CA LEU A 145 -8.97 -15.65 25.94
C LEU A 145 -9.28 -16.17 24.52
N VAL A 146 -10.54 -16.56 24.26
CA VAL A 146 -10.99 -17.12 22.98
C VAL A 146 -11.93 -16.14 22.27
N GLN A 147 -11.71 -15.98 20.96
CA GLN A 147 -12.64 -15.32 20.05
C GLN A 147 -13.73 -16.32 19.64
N GLU A 148 -15.01 -15.95 19.74
CA GLU A 148 -16.13 -16.89 19.57
C GLU A 148 -16.68 -16.88 18.15
N THR A 149 -16.88 -18.04 17.53
CA THR A 149 -17.61 -18.16 16.26
C THR A 149 -19.11 -17.92 16.49
N TYR A 150 -19.86 -17.62 15.43
CA TYR A 150 -21.30 -17.42 15.50
C TYR A 150 -22.10 -18.58 14.88
N LYS A 151 -23.42 -18.58 15.11
CA LYS A 151 -24.30 -19.64 14.59
C LYS A 151 -24.35 -19.59 13.06
N GLY A 152 -23.94 -20.69 12.42
CA GLY A 152 -23.92 -20.79 10.96
C GLY A 152 -22.73 -20.10 10.31
N ASP A 153 -21.68 -19.81 11.09
CA ASP A 153 -20.41 -19.29 10.59
C ASP A 153 -19.76 -20.31 9.62
N PRO A 154 -19.54 -19.95 8.35
CA PRO A 154 -18.90 -20.85 7.38
C PRO A 154 -17.42 -21.09 7.68
N TYR A 155 -16.80 -20.26 8.53
CA TYR A 155 -15.41 -20.37 8.95
C TYR A 155 -15.24 -21.10 10.29
N ALA A 156 -16.32 -21.59 10.92
CA ALA A 156 -16.25 -22.18 12.26
C ALA A 156 -15.23 -23.34 12.39
N GLU A 157 -15.06 -24.15 11.34
CA GLU A 157 -14.05 -25.20 11.32
C GLU A 157 -12.63 -24.64 11.17
N ALA A 158 -12.41 -23.74 10.21
CA ALA A 158 -11.12 -23.10 9.97
C ALA A 158 -10.68 -22.18 11.13
N ALA A 159 -11.64 -21.63 11.89
CA ALA A 159 -11.39 -20.83 13.08
C ALA A 159 -10.65 -21.61 14.18
N ALA A 160 -10.77 -22.95 14.20
CA ALA A 160 -10.03 -23.80 15.13
C ALA A 160 -8.51 -23.84 14.85
N GLU A 161 -8.08 -23.38 13.66
CA GLU A 161 -6.68 -23.32 13.26
C GLU A 161 -6.02 -21.98 13.56
N VAL A 162 -6.81 -20.97 13.96
CA VAL A 162 -6.32 -19.64 14.28
C VAL A 162 -5.37 -19.72 15.47
N ILE A 163 -4.20 -19.10 15.35
CA ILE A 163 -3.23 -19.02 16.43
C ILE A 163 -3.86 -18.28 17.62
N PRO A 164 -3.75 -18.81 18.86
CA PRO A 164 -4.29 -18.15 20.05
C PRO A 164 -3.84 -16.68 20.15
N THR A 165 -4.75 -15.75 20.46
CA THR A 165 -4.46 -14.30 20.40
C THR A 165 -3.25 -13.91 21.27
N TYR A 166 -2.36 -13.13 20.68
CA TYR A 166 -1.09 -12.76 21.28
C TYR A 166 -0.56 -11.49 20.65
N PHE A 167 0.51 -10.98 21.24
CA PHE A 167 1.35 -9.96 20.65
C PHE A 167 2.65 -10.60 20.21
N ALA A 168 3.03 -10.48 18.93
CA ALA A 168 4.33 -10.96 18.48
C ALA A 168 5.45 -10.19 19.19
N TYR A 169 6.51 -10.92 19.54
CA TYR A 169 7.69 -10.45 20.28
C TYR A 169 7.42 -9.99 21.72
N SER A 170 6.22 -10.24 22.26
CA SER A 170 5.91 -10.01 23.67
C SER A 170 6.91 -10.75 24.58
N ALA A 171 7.40 -10.09 25.63
CA ALA A 171 8.41 -10.72 26.47
C ALA A 171 7.80 -11.88 27.29
N SER A 172 8.50 -13.01 27.34
CA SER A 172 8.09 -14.13 28.20
C SER A 172 8.21 -13.76 29.67
N GLY A 173 7.18 -14.03 30.47
CA GLY A 173 7.18 -13.74 31.90
C GLY A 173 5.84 -14.00 32.59
N SER A 174 5.88 -13.95 33.93
CA SER A 174 4.71 -14.09 34.79
C SER A 174 4.65 -12.95 35.80
N VAL A 175 3.49 -12.28 35.87
CA VAL A 175 3.28 -11.09 36.68
C VAL A 175 1.98 -11.23 37.46
N VAL A 176 2.06 -11.03 38.78
CA VAL A 176 0.88 -10.92 39.66
C VAL A 176 0.88 -9.55 40.31
N ALA A 177 0.05 -8.64 39.79
CA ALA A 177 0.03 -7.27 40.26
C ALA A 177 -1.35 -6.61 40.14
N GLU A 178 -1.53 -5.51 40.86
CA GLU A 178 -2.73 -4.70 40.75
C GLU A 178 -2.77 -3.96 39.41
N VAL A 179 -3.98 -3.57 38.99
CA VAL A 179 -4.23 -2.97 37.67
C VAL A 179 -4.36 -1.45 37.75
N VAL A 180 -3.70 -0.75 36.83
CA VAL A 180 -3.89 0.69 36.56
C VAL A 180 -4.51 0.88 35.18
N TYR A 181 -5.41 1.86 35.03
CA TYR A 181 -6.04 2.16 33.74
C TYR A 181 -5.41 3.40 33.13
N ALA A 182 -4.74 3.23 31.99
CA ALA A 182 -3.95 4.25 31.33
C ALA A 182 -4.54 4.70 29.98
N ASN A 183 -5.87 4.67 29.84
CA ASN A 183 -6.57 5.18 28.66
C ASN A 183 -6.03 4.59 27.35
N TYR A 184 -5.57 5.40 26.38
CA TYR A 184 -5.06 4.91 25.10
C TYR A 184 -3.56 4.60 25.15
N GLY A 185 -2.92 4.72 26.33
CA GLY A 185 -1.51 4.37 26.51
C GLY A 185 -0.53 5.44 26.02
N HIS A 186 -0.97 6.69 25.86
CA HIS A 186 -0.07 7.81 25.55
C HIS A 186 0.86 8.13 26.73
N SER A 187 2.02 8.71 26.45
CA SER A 187 2.92 9.22 27.50
C SER A 187 2.21 10.23 28.43
N GLU A 188 1.31 11.04 27.88
CA GLU A 188 0.47 11.99 28.62
C GLU A 188 -0.55 11.31 29.54
N ASP A 189 -1.01 10.11 29.18
CA ASP A 189 -1.93 9.35 30.02
C ASP A 189 -1.21 8.88 31.29
N TYR A 190 0.03 8.39 31.17
CA TYR A 190 0.86 8.05 32.32
C TYR A 190 1.26 9.28 33.15
N ALA A 191 1.58 10.40 32.51
CA ALA A 191 1.83 11.66 33.21
C ALA A 191 0.59 12.14 34.00
N TYR A 192 -0.61 11.96 33.44
CA TYR A 192 -1.85 12.25 34.14
C TYR A 192 -2.03 11.35 35.36
N LEU A 193 -1.81 10.03 35.25
CA LEU A 193 -1.84 9.11 36.39
C LEU A 193 -0.89 9.55 37.51
N ALA A 194 0.35 9.89 37.17
CA ALA A 194 1.33 10.41 38.13
C ALA A 194 0.86 11.70 38.80
N SER A 195 0.24 12.63 38.06
CA SER A 195 -0.34 13.87 38.60
C SER A 195 -1.48 13.64 39.59
N ARG A 196 -2.13 12.47 39.53
CA ARG A 196 -3.19 12.02 40.43
C ARG A 196 -2.67 11.14 41.58
N GLY A 197 -1.35 10.93 41.66
CA GLY A 197 -0.74 10.07 42.66
C GLY A 197 -0.98 8.57 42.45
N VAL A 198 -1.30 8.16 41.22
CA VAL A 198 -1.45 6.74 40.84
C VAL A 198 -0.10 6.22 40.37
N ASP A 199 0.50 5.32 41.15
CA ASP A 199 1.79 4.69 40.82
C ASP A 199 1.60 3.50 39.88
N VAL A 200 2.32 3.53 38.76
CA VAL A 200 2.32 2.51 37.69
C VAL A 200 3.45 1.49 37.90
N ALA A 201 4.48 1.84 38.68
CA ALA A 201 5.65 1.00 38.87
C ALA A 201 5.28 -0.38 39.43
N GLY A 202 5.67 -1.44 38.73
CA GLY A 202 5.40 -2.82 39.12
C GLY A 202 3.93 -3.26 38.99
N LYS A 203 3.06 -2.45 38.35
CA LYS A 203 1.63 -2.75 38.12
C LYS A 203 1.38 -3.36 36.74
N VAL A 204 0.16 -3.86 36.52
CA VAL A 204 -0.32 -4.19 35.18
C VAL A 204 -1.03 -2.97 34.59
N ALA A 205 -0.51 -2.44 33.48
CA ALA A 205 -1.16 -1.36 32.75
C ALA A 205 -2.29 -1.90 31.86
N LEU A 206 -3.52 -1.47 32.09
CA LEU A 206 -4.65 -1.72 31.20
C LEU A 206 -4.83 -0.50 30.28
N VAL A 207 -4.74 -0.73 28.97
CA VAL A 207 -4.88 0.29 27.92
C VAL A 207 -5.89 -0.15 26.88
N ARG A 208 -6.58 0.80 26.24
CA ARG A 208 -7.51 0.52 25.14
C ARG A 208 -6.89 0.88 23.80
N TYR A 209 -7.17 0.05 22.79
CA TYR A 209 -6.90 0.37 21.38
C TYR A 209 -7.68 1.60 20.91
N GLY A 210 -7.20 2.23 19.83
CA GLY A 210 -7.99 3.18 19.03
C GLY A 210 -7.29 4.50 18.67
N ASP A 211 -6.08 4.77 19.17
CA ASP A 211 -5.41 6.07 18.95
C ASP A 211 -3.93 5.93 18.52
N ILE A 212 -3.16 5.06 19.20
CA ILE A 212 -1.77 4.73 18.83
C ILE A 212 -1.59 3.23 18.61
N HIS A 213 -0.46 2.82 18.05
CA HIS A 213 -0.15 1.43 17.76
C HIS A 213 0.25 0.65 19.04
N CYS A 214 0.11 -0.67 19.02
CA CYS A 214 0.29 -1.51 20.22
C CYS A 214 1.73 -1.50 20.76
N GLU A 215 2.73 -1.44 19.89
CA GLU A 215 4.14 -1.32 20.23
C GLU A 215 4.41 -0.03 21.04
N ASP A 216 3.83 1.10 20.63
CA ASP A 216 3.92 2.36 21.37
C ASP A 216 3.21 2.27 22.72
N MET A 217 2.02 1.64 22.79
CA MET A 217 1.29 1.47 24.04
C MET A 217 2.10 0.69 25.09
N VAL A 218 2.69 -0.44 24.68
CA VAL A 218 3.48 -1.30 25.58
C VAL A 218 4.82 -0.65 25.91
N ARG A 219 5.47 0.03 24.96
CA ARG A 219 6.71 0.78 25.21
C ARG A 219 6.48 1.91 26.22
N ASN A 220 5.40 2.66 26.08
CA ASN A 220 5.03 3.72 27.04
C ASN A 220 4.71 3.14 28.42
N ALA A 221 4.03 1.97 28.49
CA ALA A 221 3.78 1.27 29.75
C ALA A 221 5.07 0.87 30.45
N ARG A 222 6.03 0.28 29.70
CA ARG A 222 7.36 -0.06 30.20
C ARG A 222 8.12 1.18 30.67
N ALA A 223 8.10 2.26 29.91
CA ALA A 223 8.75 3.52 30.27
C ALA A 223 8.16 4.12 31.56
N ALA A 224 6.87 3.92 31.82
CA ALA A 224 6.19 4.29 33.06
C ALA A 224 6.45 3.31 34.23
N GLY A 225 7.21 2.24 34.02
CA GLY A 225 7.59 1.25 35.02
C GLY A 225 6.60 0.10 35.22
N ALA A 226 5.62 -0.07 34.33
CA ALA A 226 4.68 -1.19 34.40
C ALA A 226 5.43 -2.54 34.31
N ALA A 227 4.97 -3.54 35.07
CA ALA A 227 5.53 -4.89 35.02
C ALA A 227 4.95 -5.72 33.85
N ALA A 228 3.74 -5.39 33.40
CA ALA A 228 3.08 -6.00 32.25
C ALA A 228 2.03 -5.05 31.67
N ALA A 229 1.59 -5.33 30.44
CA ALA A 229 0.53 -4.58 29.78
C ALA A 229 -0.62 -5.49 29.31
N ILE A 230 -1.85 -4.98 29.39
CA ILE A 230 -3.04 -5.57 28.78
C ILE A 230 -3.63 -4.53 27.85
N VAL A 231 -3.81 -4.89 26.58
CA VAL A 231 -4.44 -4.01 25.58
C VAL A 231 -5.80 -4.60 25.23
N TYR A 232 -6.87 -3.80 25.28
CA TYR A 232 -8.23 -4.27 24.96
C TYR A 232 -8.94 -3.43 23.90
N THR A 233 -9.81 -4.07 23.12
CA THR A 233 -10.63 -3.46 22.07
C THR A 233 -11.91 -2.86 22.67
N ASP A 234 -11.85 -1.62 23.19
CA ASP A 234 -13.01 -1.01 23.89
C ASP A 234 -14.25 -0.94 22.98
N ALA A 235 -15.41 -1.39 23.49
CA ALA A 235 -16.65 -1.40 22.73
C ALA A 235 -17.13 0.01 22.32
N LYS A 236 -16.64 1.07 22.98
CA LYS A 236 -16.80 2.46 22.58
C LYS A 236 -16.31 2.70 21.14
N ASP A 237 -15.15 2.13 20.82
CA ASP A 237 -14.42 2.44 19.59
C ASP A 237 -14.69 1.39 18.51
N PHE A 238 -14.92 0.13 18.90
CA PHE A 238 -15.07 -1.00 17.96
C PHE A 238 -16.45 -1.67 17.96
N GLY A 239 -17.26 -1.48 19.00
CA GLY A 239 -18.50 -2.22 19.22
C GLY A 239 -19.77 -1.59 18.65
N GLY A 240 -19.68 -0.36 18.12
CA GLY A 240 -20.82 0.38 17.59
C GLY A 240 -21.84 0.83 18.64
N SER A 241 -22.86 1.57 18.19
CA SER A 241 -23.95 2.06 19.05
C SER A 241 -25.19 1.17 18.97
N ALA A 242 -25.98 1.12 20.04
CA ALA A 242 -27.28 0.48 19.99
C ALA A 242 -28.26 1.35 19.18
N PRO A 243 -29.09 0.76 18.29
CA PRO A 243 -30.18 1.50 17.68
C PRO A 243 -31.19 1.91 18.76
N LYS A 244 -31.88 3.04 18.56
CA LYS A 244 -32.86 3.58 19.54
C LYS A 244 -33.88 2.50 19.95
N GLY A 245 -33.89 2.14 21.23
CA GLY A 245 -34.80 1.13 21.80
C GLY A 245 -34.42 -0.33 21.52
N GLY A 246 -33.24 -0.59 20.96
CA GLY A 246 -32.74 -1.93 20.63
C GLY A 246 -31.46 -2.31 21.40
N LYS A 247 -30.96 -3.52 21.14
CA LYS A 247 -29.66 -3.99 21.63
C LYS A 247 -28.56 -3.68 20.61
N ARG A 248 -27.33 -3.46 21.09
CA ARG A 248 -26.12 -3.41 20.25
C ARG A 248 -26.05 -4.70 19.42
N LYS A 249 -25.68 -4.55 18.14
CA LYS A 249 -25.45 -5.64 17.20
C LYS A 249 -24.00 -5.57 16.73
N TRP A 250 -23.42 -6.72 16.45
CA TRP A 250 -22.06 -6.89 15.96
C TRP A 250 -22.07 -7.94 14.84
N PHE A 251 -20.91 -8.26 14.32
CA PHE A 251 -20.76 -9.25 13.27
C PHE A 251 -21.31 -10.62 13.72
N PRO A 252 -22.18 -11.29 12.93
CA PRO A 252 -22.47 -11.08 11.51
C PRO A 252 -23.68 -10.18 11.18
N GLU A 253 -24.42 -9.67 12.17
CA GLU A 253 -25.62 -8.86 11.94
C GLU A 253 -25.33 -7.37 11.66
N ALA A 254 -24.15 -6.89 12.05
CA ALA A 254 -23.66 -5.54 11.79
C ALA A 254 -22.13 -5.57 11.60
N ARG A 255 -21.55 -4.50 11.06
CA ARG A 255 -20.10 -4.43 10.77
C ARG A 255 -19.19 -4.45 12.01
N TRP A 256 -19.74 -4.21 13.20
CA TRP A 256 -18.99 -3.97 14.44
C TRP A 256 -18.32 -5.22 15.02
N LEU A 257 -17.19 -5.01 15.70
CA LEU A 257 -16.43 -6.07 16.35
C LEU A 257 -17.29 -6.74 17.43
N PRO A 258 -17.39 -8.08 17.43
CA PRO A 258 -18.04 -8.81 18.51
C PRO A 258 -17.34 -8.59 19.86
N PRO A 259 -18.05 -8.70 21.01
CA PRO A 259 -17.48 -8.47 22.33
C PRO A 259 -16.29 -9.36 22.69
N THR A 260 -16.11 -10.47 21.97
CA THR A 260 -15.04 -11.45 22.15
C THR A 260 -13.90 -11.26 21.15
N GLY A 261 -14.04 -10.34 20.20
CA GLY A 261 -13.04 -10.02 19.19
C GLY A 261 -11.84 -9.32 19.79
N VAL A 262 -10.65 -9.70 19.30
CA VAL A 262 -9.37 -9.24 19.80
C VAL A 262 -8.52 -8.80 18.61
N GLN A 263 -8.02 -7.57 18.67
CA GLN A 263 -7.01 -7.08 17.75
C GLN A 263 -5.63 -7.54 18.25
N VAL A 264 -4.91 -8.27 17.41
CA VAL A 264 -3.51 -8.68 17.65
C VAL A 264 -2.54 -7.79 16.87
N GLY A 265 -1.24 -7.98 17.05
CA GLY A 265 -0.22 -7.18 16.37
C GLY A 265 1.20 -7.51 16.81
N THR A 266 2.17 -6.81 16.23
CA THR A 266 3.57 -6.86 16.62
C THR A 266 3.89 -5.82 17.71
N LEU A 267 4.77 -6.16 18.64
CA LEU A 267 5.32 -5.21 19.63
C LEU A 267 6.76 -4.82 19.35
N TYR A 268 7.36 -5.36 18.28
CA TYR A 268 8.69 -4.97 17.87
C TYR A 268 8.65 -3.56 17.26
N TYR A 269 9.45 -2.65 17.81
CA TYR A 269 9.54 -1.26 17.41
C TYR A 269 10.72 -1.07 16.42
N GLY A 270 10.59 -1.65 15.24
CA GLY A 270 11.54 -1.57 14.14
C GLY A 270 10.90 -2.04 12.83
N ASN A 271 11.66 -2.02 11.74
CA ASN A 271 11.24 -2.57 10.45
C ASN A 271 12.29 -3.61 10.01
N GLY A 272 11.86 -4.64 9.28
CA GLY A 272 12.75 -5.74 8.89
C GLY A 272 12.91 -6.79 9.98
N ASP A 273 13.65 -7.86 9.68
CA ASP A 273 14.00 -8.89 10.65
C ASP A 273 14.76 -8.25 11.84
N PRO A 274 14.27 -8.43 13.09
CA PRO A 274 14.95 -7.90 14.27
C PRO A 274 16.43 -8.27 14.37
N THR A 275 16.84 -9.39 13.76
CA THR A 275 18.17 -9.97 13.86
C THR A 275 19.14 -9.54 12.77
N THR A 276 18.67 -8.90 11.70
CA THR A 276 19.50 -8.41 10.60
C THR A 276 19.22 -6.94 10.26
N PRO A 277 19.27 -6.01 11.23
CA PRO A 277 18.89 -4.64 10.96
C PRO A 277 19.86 -3.97 9.96
N LEU A 278 19.35 -3.52 8.80
CA LEU A 278 20.07 -2.84 7.73
C LEU A 278 20.85 -3.76 6.77
N TRP A 279 20.66 -5.07 6.81
CA TRP A 279 21.21 -6.01 5.82
C TRP A 279 20.28 -7.20 5.63
N PRO A 280 20.23 -7.79 4.42
CA PRO A 280 19.25 -8.83 4.16
C PRO A 280 19.55 -10.09 4.98
N SER A 281 18.48 -10.68 5.49
CA SER A 281 18.43 -12.04 5.95
C SER A 281 18.86 -13.02 4.87
N CYS A 282 19.48 -14.11 5.29
CA CYS A 282 19.88 -15.18 4.40
C CYS A 282 18.68 -15.93 3.83
N ALA A 283 18.88 -16.55 2.67
CA ALA A 283 17.96 -17.54 2.14
C ALA A 283 17.78 -18.70 3.13
N ALA A 284 16.63 -19.36 3.07
CA ALA A 284 16.34 -20.51 3.92
C ALA A 284 17.38 -21.63 3.74
N GLY A 285 18.06 -21.99 4.84
CA GLY A 285 19.09 -23.03 4.87
C GLY A 285 20.52 -22.53 4.74
N ASP A 286 20.71 -21.23 4.51
CA ASP A 286 22.03 -20.58 4.53
C ASP A 286 22.29 -19.93 5.91
N ASP A 287 23.57 -19.79 6.26
CA ASP A 287 24.00 -19.05 7.46
C ASP A 287 24.38 -17.61 7.09
N CYS A 288 23.93 -16.65 7.88
CA CYS A 288 24.27 -15.23 7.77
C CYS A 288 24.54 -14.60 9.13
N GLU A 289 25.20 -13.44 9.13
CA GLU A 289 25.42 -12.64 10.33
C GLU A 289 24.09 -12.15 10.89
N ARG A 290 23.90 -12.36 12.20
CA ARG A 290 22.71 -11.98 12.96
C ARG A 290 23.11 -11.43 14.32
N LEU A 291 22.30 -10.52 14.84
CA LEU A 291 22.39 -10.11 16.25
C LEU A 291 22.17 -11.33 17.16
N SER A 292 22.88 -11.36 18.30
CA SER A 292 22.68 -12.41 19.30
C SER A 292 21.36 -12.21 20.04
N ALA A 293 20.87 -13.26 20.70
CA ALA A 293 19.68 -13.17 21.55
C ALA A 293 19.86 -12.14 22.68
N GLU A 294 21.07 -12.02 23.23
CA GLU A 294 21.40 -11.01 24.24
C GLU A 294 21.30 -9.59 23.66
N ASP A 295 21.88 -9.34 22.49
CA ASP A 295 21.84 -8.02 21.84
C ASP A 295 20.40 -7.59 21.50
N LEU A 296 19.59 -8.53 21.01
CA LEU A 296 18.16 -8.31 20.75
C LEU A 296 17.42 -7.96 22.03
N SER A 297 17.60 -8.75 23.09
CA SER A 297 16.91 -8.52 24.38
C SER A 297 17.29 -7.19 25.03
N ALA A 298 18.49 -6.69 24.77
CA ALA A 298 18.98 -5.41 25.25
C ALA A 298 18.51 -4.23 24.37
N SER A 299 17.98 -4.49 23.18
CA SER A 299 17.49 -3.46 22.27
C SER A 299 16.24 -2.77 22.81
N GLU A 300 16.22 -1.44 22.71
CA GLU A 300 15.03 -0.62 23.00
C GLU A 300 13.89 -0.88 21.99
N ALA A 301 14.16 -1.56 20.87
CA ALA A 301 13.16 -1.98 19.90
C ALA A 301 12.30 -3.15 20.42
N MET A 302 12.82 -3.96 21.35
CA MET A 302 12.06 -5.07 21.93
C MET A 302 11.18 -4.57 23.09
N PRO A 303 9.95 -5.10 23.26
CA PRO A 303 9.00 -4.58 24.25
C PRO A 303 9.48 -4.73 25.69
N GLY A 304 10.20 -5.82 26.01
CA GLY A 304 10.86 -6.04 27.30
C GLY A 304 9.94 -6.28 28.52
N ILE A 305 8.62 -6.21 28.36
CA ILE A 305 7.64 -6.63 29.38
C ILE A 305 6.60 -7.57 28.76
N PRO A 306 6.02 -8.50 29.55
CA PRO A 306 4.92 -9.32 29.08
C PRO A 306 3.69 -8.48 28.76
N ALA A 307 3.08 -8.76 27.61
CA ALA A 307 1.85 -8.12 27.18
C ALA A 307 0.87 -9.11 26.54
N LEU A 308 -0.42 -8.90 26.73
CA LEU A 308 -1.49 -9.68 26.10
C LEU A 308 -2.60 -8.78 25.52
N PRO A 309 -3.09 -9.06 24.30
CA PRO A 309 -4.31 -8.46 23.80
C PRO A 309 -5.53 -9.24 24.33
N VAL A 310 -6.57 -8.52 24.75
CA VAL A 310 -7.81 -9.10 25.28
C VAL A 310 -9.05 -8.47 24.66
N SER A 311 -10.18 -9.15 24.79
CA SER A 311 -11.44 -8.72 24.19
C SER A 311 -12.08 -7.56 24.95
N ALA A 312 -13.01 -6.85 24.30
CA ALA A 312 -13.86 -5.84 24.94
C ALA A 312 -14.51 -6.38 26.23
N ARG A 313 -15.06 -7.60 26.16
CA ARG A 313 -15.72 -8.28 27.28
C ARG A 313 -14.77 -8.50 28.46
N ASP A 314 -13.54 -8.93 28.18
CA ASP A 314 -12.55 -9.21 29.22
C ASP A 314 -12.03 -7.91 29.84
N GLY A 315 -11.72 -6.91 29.00
CA GLY A 315 -11.32 -5.57 29.43
C GLY A 315 -12.37 -4.89 30.32
N GLU A 316 -13.64 -4.93 29.92
CA GLU A 316 -14.75 -4.42 30.75
C GLU A 316 -14.90 -5.16 32.07
N THR A 317 -14.63 -6.47 32.08
CA THR A 317 -14.68 -7.29 33.31
C THR A 317 -13.57 -6.87 34.27
N ILE A 318 -12.37 -6.57 33.76
CA ILE A 318 -11.27 -6.01 34.56
C ILE A 318 -11.68 -4.64 35.10
N LEU A 319 -12.16 -3.73 34.25
CA LEU A 319 -12.58 -2.38 34.64
C LEU A 319 -13.68 -2.37 35.71
N LYS A 320 -14.61 -3.34 35.68
CA LYS A 320 -15.64 -3.52 36.72
C LYS A 320 -15.05 -3.83 38.10
N ALA A 321 -13.92 -4.52 38.15
CA ALA A 321 -13.25 -4.90 39.40
C ALA A 321 -12.28 -3.82 39.90
N MET A 322 -11.96 -2.81 39.08
CA MET A 322 -11.05 -1.73 39.44
C MET A 322 -11.70 -0.74 40.42
N GLY A 323 -10.89 -0.21 41.32
CA GLY A 323 -11.21 0.86 42.27
C GLY A 323 -10.36 2.10 42.01
N GLY A 324 -10.20 2.93 43.03
CA GLY A 324 -9.48 4.22 42.93
C GLY A 324 -10.36 5.36 42.40
N ASP A 325 -9.71 6.49 42.10
CA ASP A 325 -10.35 7.69 41.58
C ASP A 325 -11.08 7.42 40.26
N VAL A 326 -12.20 8.13 40.05
CA VAL A 326 -12.95 8.05 38.79
C VAL A 326 -12.11 8.64 37.66
N ALA A 327 -12.00 7.90 36.56
CA ALA A 327 -11.27 8.37 35.39
C ALA A 327 -11.97 9.60 34.75
N PRO A 328 -11.23 10.53 34.13
CA PRO A 328 -11.82 11.69 33.46
C PRO A 328 -12.93 11.31 32.46
N PRO A 329 -13.91 12.20 32.17
CA PRO A 329 -14.97 11.92 31.21
C PRO A 329 -14.48 11.42 29.84
N LYS A 330 -13.37 11.98 29.32
CA LYS A 330 -12.75 11.53 28.06
C LYS A 330 -12.21 10.10 28.10
N TRP A 331 -11.87 9.60 29.28
CA TRP A 331 -11.34 8.26 29.52
C TRP A 331 -12.43 7.21 29.72
N GLN A 332 -13.69 7.62 29.91
CA GLN A 332 -14.79 6.68 30.10
C GLN A 332 -15.08 5.87 28.81
N GLY A 333 -15.73 4.73 29.01
CA GLY A 333 -16.23 3.85 27.94
C GLY A 333 -17.50 4.36 27.27
N GLY A 334 -18.00 3.56 26.34
CA GLY A 334 -19.24 3.84 25.59
C GLY A 334 -20.51 3.51 26.37
N GLU A 335 -21.65 3.58 25.67
CA GLU A 335 -22.94 3.18 26.24
C GLU A 335 -22.90 1.74 26.78
N GLY A 336 -23.38 1.56 28.02
CA GLY A 336 -23.41 0.27 28.72
C GLY A 336 -22.11 -0.12 29.43
N ALA A 337 -21.04 0.64 29.27
CA ALA A 337 -19.77 0.39 29.94
C ALA A 337 -19.88 0.63 31.47
N PRO A 338 -19.07 -0.07 32.29
CA PRO A 338 -18.93 0.26 33.71
C PRO A 338 -18.33 1.66 33.92
N LEU A 339 -18.41 2.17 35.14
CA LEU A 339 -17.68 3.39 35.51
C LEU A 339 -16.17 3.08 35.57
N TYR A 340 -15.37 3.69 34.69
CA TYR A 340 -13.93 3.45 34.65
C TYR A 340 -13.24 4.22 35.78
N ARG A 341 -12.30 3.55 36.43
CA ARG A 341 -11.50 4.08 37.54
C ARG A 341 -10.02 3.85 37.27
N LEU A 342 -9.16 4.64 37.92
CA LEU A 342 -7.74 4.70 37.60
C LEU A 342 -6.90 3.54 38.19
N GLY A 343 -7.38 2.85 39.24
CA GLY A 343 -6.56 1.89 40.00
C GLY A 343 -5.69 2.58 41.08
N PRO A 344 -4.63 1.94 41.60
CA PRO A 344 -4.05 0.64 41.24
C PRO A 344 -4.63 -0.52 42.08
N GLY A 345 -5.92 -0.85 41.99
CA GLY A 345 -6.56 -1.89 42.81
C GLY A 345 -8.03 -1.60 43.11
N PRO A 346 -8.79 -2.51 43.74
CA PRO A 346 -8.33 -3.75 44.35
C PRO A 346 -8.11 -4.90 43.34
N ALA A 347 -8.54 -4.76 42.09
CA ALA A 347 -8.30 -5.75 41.04
C ALA A 347 -6.82 -6.15 40.94
N VAL A 348 -6.56 -7.47 41.01
CA VAL A 348 -5.24 -8.08 40.81
C VAL A 348 -5.32 -9.03 39.62
N LEU A 349 -4.42 -8.86 38.67
CA LEU A 349 -4.24 -9.78 37.55
C LEU A 349 -3.05 -10.70 37.81
N ASN A 350 -3.22 -11.97 37.48
CA ASN A 350 -2.12 -12.91 37.29
C ASN A 350 -2.05 -13.21 35.78
N LEU A 351 -1.05 -12.62 35.13
CA LEU A 351 -0.74 -12.80 33.72
C LEU A 351 0.49 -13.70 33.60
N THR A 352 0.42 -14.69 32.72
CA THR A 352 1.60 -15.42 32.26
C THR A 352 1.58 -15.48 30.75
N TYR A 353 2.69 -15.10 30.11
CA TYR A 353 2.93 -15.27 28.68
C TYR A 353 4.26 -15.97 28.49
N ILE A 354 4.28 -16.98 27.63
CA ILE A 354 5.48 -17.67 27.17
C ILE A 354 5.42 -17.69 25.65
N GLY A 355 6.31 -16.94 25.02
CA GLY A 355 6.52 -16.90 23.58
C GLY A 355 7.63 -17.85 23.15
N ASN A 356 7.70 -18.09 21.85
CA ASN A 356 8.80 -18.79 21.19
C ASN A 356 9.23 -17.98 19.97
N ASP A 357 10.37 -17.30 20.12
CA ASP A 357 11.06 -16.63 19.02
C ASP A 357 11.84 -17.70 18.25
N THR A 358 11.57 -17.82 16.95
CA THR A 358 12.13 -18.86 16.11
C THR A 358 12.47 -18.31 14.74
N LEU A 359 13.58 -18.79 14.18
CA LEU A 359 13.85 -18.59 12.76
C LEU A 359 12.85 -19.42 11.96
N ALA A 360 12.17 -18.77 11.02
CA ALA A 360 11.20 -19.37 10.12
C ALA A 360 11.42 -18.85 8.71
N THR A 361 10.97 -19.61 7.71
CA THR A 361 11.07 -19.19 6.31
C THR A 361 9.83 -18.39 5.91
N ILE A 362 10.05 -17.23 5.31
CA ILE A 362 9.03 -16.41 4.65
C ILE A 362 9.28 -16.44 3.14
N GLU A 363 8.23 -16.26 2.34
CA GLU A 363 8.27 -16.37 0.87
C GLU A 363 7.65 -15.15 0.19
N ASN A 364 8.51 -14.25 -0.31
CA ASN A 364 8.06 -13.20 -1.21
C ASN A 364 7.81 -13.77 -2.60
N VAL A 365 6.70 -13.36 -3.23
CA VAL A 365 6.35 -13.78 -4.59
C VAL A 365 6.34 -12.54 -5.49
N TYR A 366 7.01 -12.59 -6.64
CA TYR A 366 6.98 -11.46 -7.57
C TYR A 366 6.93 -11.89 -9.04
N ALA A 367 6.40 -11.00 -9.88
CA ALA A 367 6.22 -11.23 -11.30
C ALA A 367 6.73 -10.05 -12.12
N VAL A 368 7.38 -10.31 -13.26
CA VAL A 368 8.12 -9.29 -14.02
C VAL A 368 7.61 -9.15 -15.45
N ILE A 369 7.06 -7.98 -15.78
CA ILE A 369 6.71 -7.59 -17.15
C ILE A 369 7.83 -6.73 -17.71
N GLN A 370 8.73 -7.34 -18.49
CA GLN A 370 9.93 -6.65 -18.98
C GLN A 370 9.61 -5.52 -19.98
N GLY A 371 10.16 -4.34 -19.69
CA GLY A 371 10.08 -3.17 -20.56
C GLY A 371 10.70 -3.39 -21.93
N LYS A 372 10.17 -2.75 -22.97
CA LYS A 372 10.67 -2.87 -24.35
C LYS A 372 11.80 -1.90 -24.68
N GLU A 373 11.92 -0.78 -23.96
CA GLU A 373 12.84 0.32 -24.29
C GLU A 373 13.74 0.69 -23.12
N GLU A 374 13.20 0.72 -21.89
CA GLU A 374 13.90 0.98 -20.64
C GLU A 374 13.73 -0.21 -19.67
N PRO A 375 14.21 -1.43 -20.03
CA PRO A 375 13.99 -2.63 -19.20
C PRO A 375 14.66 -2.55 -17.82
N ASP A 376 15.61 -1.64 -17.63
CA ASP A 376 16.34 -1.36 -16.39
C ASP A 376 15.71 -0.21 -15.59
N ARG A 377 14.44 0.14 -15.84
CA ARG A 377 13.65 1.05 -15.00
C ARG A 377 12.42 0.34 -14.46
N TYR A 378 12.16 0.46 -13.17
CA TYR A 378 11.16 -0.36 -12.48
C TYR A 378 10.00 0.48 -11.96
N VAL A 379 8.78 0.14 -12.35
CA VAL A 379 7.56 0.55 -11.67
C VAL A 379 7.10 -0.64 -10.84
N ILE A 380 7.14 -0.50 -9.53
CA ILE A 380 6.88 -1.60 -8.60
C ILE A 380 5.48 -1.43 -8.03
N ILE A 381 4.69 -2.49 -8.08
CA ILE A 381 3.33 -2.60 -7.54
C ILE A 381 3.43 -3.61 -6.40
N GLY A 382 3.06 -3.22 -5.18
CA GLY A 382 3.27 -4.08 -4.01
C GLY A 382 2.11 -4.12 -3.03
N ASN A 383 2.01 -5.25 -2.33
CA ASN A 383 1.04 -5.55 -1.29
C ASN A 383 1.55 -6.77 -0.49
N HIS A 384 1.41 -6.79 0.84
CA HIS A 384 1.67 -8.01 1.60
C HIS A 384 0.52 -9.00 1.55
N ARG A 385 0.78 -10.23 1.98
CA ARG A 385 -0.15 -11.36 1.86
C ARG A 385 -0.35 -12.09 3.18
N ASP A 386 0.64 -12.09 4.07
CA ASP A 386 0.47 -12.68 5.39
C ASP A 386 -0.57 -11.92 6.20
N ALA A 387 -1.29 -12.63 7.07
CA ALA A 387 -2.31 -12.06 7.91
C ALA A 387 -2.32 -12.70 9.29
N TRP A 388 -2.71 -11.97 10.33
CA TRP A 388 -2.88 -12.55 11.67
C TRP A 388 -3.91 -13.67 11.77
N THR A 389 -4.98 -13.58 10.96
CA THR A 389 -6.06 -14.57 10.90
C THR A 389 -6.36 -14.89 9.44
N PHE A 390 -7.60 -14.71 8.96
CA PHE A 390 -8.01 -14.92 7.57
C PHE A 390 -7.65 -13.73 6.67
N GLY A 391 -7.56 -12.53 7.24
CA GLY A 391 -7.06 -11.33 6.58
C GLY A 391 -7.77 -10.92 5.31
N ALA A 392 -9.10 -10.88 5.32
CA ALA A 392 -9.86 -10.60 4.10
C ALA A 392 -9.77 -9.14 3.66
N ILE A 393 -9.79 -8.20 4.60
CA ILE A 393 -9.47 -6.81 4.33
C ILE A 393 -7.97 -6.63 4.39
N ASP A 394 -7.37 -6.95 5.53
CA ASP A 394 -5.92 -6.84 5.75
C ASP A 394 -5.23 -8.21 5.62
N PRO A 395 -4.47 -8.48 4.54
CA PRO A 395 -4.18 -7.60 3.40
C PRO A 395 -4.80 -8.07 2.08
N ASN A 396 -5.55 -9.17 2.10
CA ASN A 396 -5.90 -9.86 0.86
C ASN A 396 -6.87 -9.06 -0.02
N SER A 397 -7.48 -7.99 0.49
CA SER A 397 -8.21 -7.04 -0.35
C SER A 397 -7.27 -6.36 -1.36
N GLY A 398 -6.04 -6.01 -0.95
CA GLY A 398 -4.98 -5.52 -1.84
C GLY A 398 -4.41 -6.62 -2.72
N THR A 399 -4.18 -7.82 -2.17
CA THR A 399 -3.65 -8.95 -2.97
C THR A 399 -4.61 -9.32 -4.10
N ALA A 400 -5.91 -9.37 -3.80
CA ALA A 400 -6.95 -9.62 -4.80
C ALA A 400 -7.00 -8.52 -5.87
N ALA A 401 -6.87 -7.24 -5.48
CA ALA A 401 -6.80 -6.12 -6.43
C ALA A 401 -5.53 -6.20 -7.31
N MET A 402 -4.38 -6.58 -6.75
CA MET A 402 -3.13 -6.74 -7.48
C MET A 402 -3.20 -7.89 -8.50
N LEU A 403 -3.75 -9.04 -8.11
CA LEU A 403 -3.96 -10.16 -9.03
C LEU A 403 -4.92 -9.80 -10.16
N GLU A 404 -5.93 -8.99 -9.86
CA GLU A 404 -6.86 -8.48 -10.86
C GLU A 404 -6.18 -7.51 -11.86
N ILE A 405 -5.29 -6.63 -11.38
CA ILE A 405 -4.40 -5.82 -12.25
C ILE A 405 -3.54 -6.73 -13.14
N ALA A 406 -2.90 -7.76 -12.55
CA ALA A 406 -2.05 -8.69 -13.26
C ALA A 406 -2.79 -9.36 -14.43
N GLU A 407 -4.03 -9.80 -14.22
CA GLU A 407 -4.88 -10.34 -15.27
C GLU A 407 -5.15 -9.32 -16.39
N ARG A 408 -5.48 -8.08 -16.03
CA ARG A 408 -5.73 -7.01 -17.02
C ARG A 408 -4.49 -6.74 -17.86
N LEU A 409 -3.31 -6.63 -17.24
CA LEU A 409 -2.04 -6.42 -17.93
C LEU A 409 -1.72 -7.58 -18.88
N SER A 410 -1.96 -8.83 -18.47
CA SER A 410 -1.81 -10.01 -19.33
C SER A 410 -2.76 -9.94 -20.56
N LYS A 411 -4.02 -9.53 -20.35
CA LYS A 411 -4.99 -9.30 -21.45
C LYS A 411 -4.56 -8.17 -22.40
N LEU A 412 -3.86 -7.14 -21.91
CA LEU A 412 -3.25 -6.12 -22.76
C LEU A 412 -2.08 -6.68 -23.57
N GLN A 413 -1.19 -7.48 -22.97
CA GLN A 413 -0.07 -8.10 -23.69
C GLN A 413 -0.55 -9.02 -24.80
N ALA A 414 -1.62 -9.79 -24.57
CA ALA A 414 -2.28 -10.60 -25.60
C ALA A 414 -2.82 -9.76 -26.79
N LYS A 415 -2.96 -8.44 -26.61
CA LYS A 415 -3.36 -7.47 -27.65
C LYS A 415 -2.19 -6.61 -28.14
N GLY A 416 -0.96 -7.05 -27.90
CA GLY A 416 0.27 -6.45 -28.42
C GLY A 416 0.86 -5.32 -27.56
N TRP A 417 0.30 -5.04 -26.37
CA TRP A 417 0.91 -4.06 -25.46
C TRP A 417 2.22 -4.61 -24.88
N ARG A 418 3.23 -3.76 -24.78
CA ARG A 418 4.45 -4.00 -24.01
C ARG A 418 4.88 -2.67 -23.39
N PRO A 419 5.12 -2.60 -22.07
CA PRO A 419 5.45 -1.34 -21.41
C PRO A 419 6.82 -0.83 -21.85
N ARG A 420 7.03 0.49 -21.81
CA ARG A 420 8.33 1.09 -22.09
C ARG A 420 9.34 0.69 -21.01
N ARG A 421 8.93 0.80 -19.73
CA ARG A 421 9.69 0.42 -18.53
C ARG A 421 9.21 -0.93 -17.99
N THR A 422 10.01 -1.57 -17.15
CA THR A 422 9.64 -2.83 -16.52
C THR A 422 8.61 -2.59 -15.40
N ILE A 423 7.57 -3.41 -15.34
CA ILE A 423 6.64 -3.47 -14.21
C ILE A 423 6.97 -4.71 -13.38
N ILE A 424 7.07 -4.55 -12.06
CA ILE A 424 7.25 -5.65 -11.11
C ILE A 424 6.05 -5.66 -10.18
N LEU A 425 5.34 -6.79 -10.11
CA LEU A 425 4.27 -7.01 -9.13
C LEU A 425 4.83 -7.84 -7.99
N CYS A 426 4.68 -7.38 -6.75
CA CYS A 426 5.28 -8.00 -5.57
C CYS A 426 4.22 -8.30 -4.51
N SER A 427 4.19 -9.56 -4.06
CA SER A 427 3.41 -10.04 -2.92
C SER A 427 4.37 -10.33 -1.78
N TRP A 428 4.38 -9.44 -0.78
CA TRP A 428 5.27 -9.53 0.38
C TRP A 428 4.75 -10.49 1.44
N ASP A 429 5.66 -11.00 2.24
CA ASP A 429 5.38 -11.87 3.39
C ASP A 429 5.93 -11.22 4.67
N ALA A 430 5.43 -11.65 5.83
CA ALA A 430 5.79 -11.16 7.16
C ALA A 430 5.74 -9.63 7.34
N GLU A 431 4.80 -8.94 6.68
CA GLU A 431 4.56 -7.52 6.93
C GLU A 431 4.03 -7.32 8.35
N GLU A 432 3.13 -8.21 8.79
CA GLU A 432 2.48 -8.13 10.10
C GLU A 432 3.49 -8.25 11.26
N PHE A 433 4.65 -8.84 10.97
CA PHE A 433 5.77 -8.99 11.88
C PHE A 433 6.78 -7.84 11.82
N ALA A 434 6.37 -6.70 11.24
CA ALA A 434 7.11 -5.45 11.05
C ALA A 434 7.83 -5.31 9.69
N LEU A 435 7.05 -5.40 8.60
CA LEU A 435 7.49 -5.12 7.24
C LEU A 435 8.65 -6.01 6.77
N ILE A 436 8.75 -7.24 7.29
CA ILE A 436 9.97 -8.03 7.16
C ILE A 436 10.23 -8.33 5.69
N GLY A 437 9.32 -8.98 4.97
CA GLY A 437 9.59 -9.42 3.61
C GLY A 437 9.93 -8.30 2.64
N SER A 438 9.24 -7.16 2.69
CA SER A 438 9.56 -6.02 1.82
C SER A 438 10.89 -5.38 2.19
N THR A 439 11.22 -5.30 3.48
CA THR A 439 12.50 -4.76 3.97
C THR A 439 13.67 -5.63 3.53
N GLU A 440 13.62 -6.94 3.78
CA GLU A 440 14.69 -7.86 3.38
C GLU A 440 14.93 -7.81 1.86
N TRP A 441 13.86 -7.74 1.07
CA TRP A 441 13.97 -7.64 -0.39
C TRP A 441 14.57 -6.33 -0.87
N VAL A 442 14.24 -5.22 -0.20
CA VAL A 442 14.87 -3.92 -0.49
C VAL A 442 16.34 -3.93 -0.12
N GLU A 443 16.71 -4.49 1.03
CA GLU A 443 18.09 -4.57 1.50
C GLU A 443 18.95 -5.46 0.59
N GLU A 444 18.42 -6.61 0.15
CA GLU A 444 19.10 -7.50 -0.81
C GLU A 444 19.37 -6.79 -2.15
N ASN A 445 18.46 -5.91 -2.57
CA ASN A 445 18.48 -5.29 -3.90
C ASN A 445 18.80 -3.79 -3.88
N MET A 446 19.33 -3.28 -2.78
CA MET A 446 19.40 -1.85 -2.46
C MET A 446 20.04 -1.00 -3.58
N ASP A 447 21.25 -1.36 -4.02
CA ASP A 447 21.98 -0.62 -5.06
C ASP A 447 21.20 -0.55 -6.39
N THR A 448 20.53 -1.65 -6.73
CA THR A 448 19.76 -1.77 -7.97
C THR A 448 18.48 -0.96 -7.88
N LEU A 449 17.74 -1.06 -6.77
CA LEU A 449 16.48 -0.36 -6.59
C LEU A 449 16.69 1.14 -6.45
N ALA A 450 17.66 1.58 -5.65
CA ALA A 450 17.96 3.01 -5.45
C ALA A 450 18.32 3.73 -6.77
N SER A 451 18.91 3.02 -7.73
CA SER A 451 19.32 3.59 -9.02
C SER A 451 18.31 3.41 -10.16
N ARG A 452 17.35 2.47 -10.04
CA ARG A 452 16.48 2.06 -11.16
C ARG A 452 14.99 2.11 -10.88
N ALA A 453 14.56 2.09 -9.62
CA ALA A 453 13.15 2.17 -9.28
C ALA A 453 12.62 3.59 -9.54
N ILE A 454 11.55 3.67 -10.34
CA ILE A 454 10.84 4.91 -10.64
C ILE A 454 9.90 5.27 -9.49
N ALA A 455 9.10 4.29 -9.07
CA ALA A 455 8.18 4.43 -7.96
C ALA A 455 7.78 3.06 -7.40
N TYR A 456 7.40 3.06 -6.12
CA TYR A 456 6.72 1.95 -5.46
C TYR A 456 5.26 2.34 -5.18
N LEU A 457 4.33 1.53 -5.69
CA LEU A 457 2.89 1.76 -5.61
C LEU A 457 2.29 0.72 -4.68
N ASN A 458 2.12 1.08 -3.42
CA ASN A 458 1.56 0.23 -2.38
C ASN A 458 0.03 0.28 -2.40
N VAL A 459 -0.61 -0.88 -2.30
CA VAL A 459 -2.00 -0.99 -1.83
C VAL A 459 -2.04 -2.20 -0.91
N ASP A 460 -1.91 -1.92 0.37
CA ASP A 460 -2.10 -2.88 1.45
C ASP A 460 -3.59 -3.26 1.54
N ILE A 461 -4.38 -2.45 2.23
CA ILE A 461 -5.83 -2.58 2.25
C ILE A 461 -6.42 -1.79 1.09
N SER A 462 -7.02 -2.48 0.12
CA SER A 462 -7.69 -1.81 -0.99
C SER A 462 -9.02 -1.18 -0.57
N VAL A 463 -9.77 -1.79 0.35
CA VAL A 463 -11.10 -1.33 0.76
C VAL A 463 -11.34 -1.48 2.26
N PHE A 464 -11.71 -0.40 2.94
CA PHE A 464 -12.21 -0.44 4.32
C PHE A 464 -13.75 -0.53 4.39
N GLY A 465 -14.44 -0.05 3.35
CA GLY A 465 -15.87 0.18 3.36
C GLY A 465 -16.26 1.40 2.51
N PRO A 466 -17.40 2.06 2.77
CA PRO A 466 -17.77 3.30 2.10
C PRO A 466 -16.87 4.47 2.52
N GLY A 467 -16.78 5.50 1.67
CA GLY A 467 -16.11 6.76 2.02
C GLY A 467 -15.12 7.33 1.01
N GLY A 468 -15.14 6.88 -0.25
CA GLY A 468 -14.31 7.44 -1.33
C GLY A 468 -12.83 7.06 -1.27
N LEU A 469 -12.09 7.36 -2.35
CA LEU A 469 -10.65 7.07 -2.47
C LEU A 469 -9.83 7.95 -1.51
N ARG A 470 -8.86 7.33 -0.81
CA ARG A 470 -7.96 7.98 0.14
C ARG A 470 -6.50 7.66 -0.20
N PRO A 471 -5.84 8.50 -1.02
CA PRO A 471 -4.43 8.33 -1.33
C PRO A 471 -3.51 9.05 -0.33
N ARG A 472 -2.30 8.49 -0.18
CA ARG A 472 -1.15 9.07 0.49
C ARG A 472 0.05 8.92 -0.45
N ALA A 473 0.83 9.96 -0.70
CA ALA A 473 1.93 9.86 -1.65
C ALA A 473 3.04 10.88 -1.42
N THR A 474 4.21 10.61 -2.00
CA THR A 474 5.24 11.64 -2.19
C THR A 474 4.72 12.73 -3.14
N PRO A 475 5.00 14.03 -2.91
CA PRO A 475 4.33 15.14 -3.60
C PRO A 475 4.36 15.10 -5.13
N GLN A 476 5.41 14.53 -5.70
CA GLN A 476 5.60 14.44 -7.15
C GLN A 476 4.59 13.52 -7.86
N LEU A 477 3.86 12.69 -7.12
CA LEU A 477 2.81 11.81 -7.63
C LEU A 477 1.41 12.44 -7.57
N ASP A 478 1.22 13.56 -6.88
CA ASP A 478 -0.11 14.13 -6.60
C ASP A 478 -0.93 14.36 -7.88
N GLU A 479 -0.35 15.01 -8.88
CA GLU A 479 -1.07 15.29 -10.12
C GLU A 479 -1.40 14.02 -10.90
N LEU A 480 -0.50 13.04 -10.90
CA LEU A 480 -0.74 11.74 -11.55
C LEU A 480 -1.91 11.00 -10.89
N ILE A 481 -1.98 11.01 -9.56
CA ILE A 481 -3.08 10.40 -8.79
C ILE A 481 -4.40 11.10 -9.13
N LYS A 482 -4.41 12.44 -9.15
CA LYS A 482 -5.60 13.23 -9.50
C LYS A 482 -6.07 12.93 -10.93
N GLU A 483 -5.15 12.88 -11.88
CA GLU A 483 -5.46 12.55 -13.28
C GLU A 483 -6.04 11.14 -13.43
N ALA A 484 -5.41 10.13 -12.82
CA ALA A 484 -5.89 8.76 -12.87
C ALA A 484 -7.27 8.62 -12.21
N SER A 485 -7.49 9.28 -11.07
CA SER A 485 -8.76 9.23 -10.33
C SER A 485 -9.91 9.92 -11.07
N LYS A 486 -9.63 10.90 -11.94
CA LYS A 486 -10.66 11.52 -12.82
C LYS A 486 -11.13 10.58 -13.94
N MET A 487 -10.38 9.52 -14.24
CA MET A 487 -10.71 8.59 -15.32
C MET A 487 -11.59 7.42 -14.86
N VAL A 488 -11.86 7.31 -13.56
CA VAL A 488 -12.60 6.19 -12.96
C VAL A 488 -13.85 6.74 -12.27
N PRO A 489 -15.06 6.27 -12.64
CA PRO A 489 -16.29 6.58 -11.92
C PRO A 489 -16.22 6.07 -10.48
N ASP A 490 -16.78 6.82 -9.54
CA ASP A 490 -16.91 6.34 -8.17
C ASP A 490 -17.96 5.20 -8.09
N PRO A 491 -17.64 4.06 -7.46
CA PRO A 491 -18.56 2.92 -7.41
C PRO A 491 -19.79 3.15 -6.52
N ASP A 492 -19.69 4.00 -5.49
CA ASP A 492 -20.81 4.33 -4.62
C ASP A 492 -21.63 5.51 -5.18
N GLU A 493 -21.00 6.41 -5.95
CA GLU A 493 -21.63 7.56 -6.60
C GLU A 493 -21.28 7.66 -8.10
N PRO A 494 -21.84 6.80 -8.99
CA PRO A 494 -21.39 6.69 -10.40
C PRO A 494 -21.54 7.94 -11.29
N SER A 495 -22.22 8.98 -10.80
CA SER A 495 -22.29 10.29 -11.47
C SER A 495 -21.07 11.18 -11.21
N GLN A 496 -20.21 10.77 -10.28
CA GLN A 496 -18.97 11.42 -9.87
C GLN A 496 -17.77 10.55 -10.25
N THR A 497 -16.60 11.16 -10.35
CA THR A 497 -15.34 10.41 -10.44
C THR A 497 -14.78 10.13 -9.05
N LEU A 498 -13.86 9.16 -8.94
CA LEU A 498 -13.11 8.94 -7.69
C LEU A 498 -12.37 10.20 -7.25
N TYR A 499 -11.95 11.06 -8.17
CA TYR A 499 -11.35 12.35 -7.84
C TYR A 499 -12.34 13.28 -7.13
N ASP A 500 -13.59 13.35 -7.59
CA ASP A 500 -14.59 14.24 -7.01
C ASP A 500 -14.96 13.81 -5.58
N THR A 501 -15.10 12.50 -5.33
CA THR A 501 -15.37 11.97 -3.99
C THR A 501 -14.13 12.02 -3.09
N MET A 502 -12.93 11.74 -3.60
CA MET A 502 -11.66 11.94 -2.89
C MET A 502 -11.54 13.39 -2.38
N MET A 503 -11.78 14.38 -3.24
CA MET A 503 -11.70 15.79 -2.84
C MET A 503 -12.81 16.22 -1.88
N ARG A 504 -13.90 15.46 -1.78
CA ARG A 504 -15.00 15.70 -0.84
C ARG A 504 -14.71 15.09 0.53
N TYR A 505 -14.25 13.85 0.57
CA TYR A 505 -14.07 13.09 1.82
C TYR A 505 -12.66 13.22 2.40
N HIS A 506 -11.63 13.37 1.55
CA HIS A 506 -10.22 13.32 1.94
C HIS A 506 -9.32 14.44 1.34
N PRO A 507 -9.73 15.74 1.31
CA PRO A 507 -8.83 16.80 0.85
C PRO A 507 -7.82 17.22 1.95
N PRO A 508 -6.52 17.42 1.64
CA PRO A 508 -5.77 17.09 0.43
C PRO A 508 -5.18 15.66 0.44
N ILE A 509 -4.55 15.23 -0.67
CA ILE A 509 -3.70 14.00 -0.69
C ILE A 509 -2.67 14.11 0.43
N THR A 510 -2.67 13.14 1.34
CA THR A 510 -1.75 13.15 2.49
C THR A 510 -0.39 12.57 2.12
N ARG A 511 0.62 12.68 2.99
CA ARG A 511 1.97 12.19 2.72
C ARG A 511 2.14 10.77 3.25
N VAL A 512 2.79 9.92 2.44
CA VAL A 512 3.36 8.68 2.97
C VAL A 512 4.46 9.05 3.96
N ALA A 513 4.26 8.65 5.21
CA ALA A 513 5.12 8.93 6.34
C ALA A 513 5.00 7.81 7.37
N GLY A 514 5.97 7.71 8.27
CA GLY A 514 6.04 6.61 9.22
C GLY A 514 6.37 5.28 8.55
N ALA A 515 5.95 4.19 9.19
CA ALA A 515 6.25 2.82 8.80
C ALA A 515 5.03 1.89 8.95
N GLY A 516 3.85 2.36 8.56
CA GLY A 516 2.60 1.60 8.76
C GLY A 516 2.24 0.63 7.64
N THR A 517 3.13 0.37 6.68
CA THR A 517 3.04 -0.67 5.62
C THR A 517 4.31 -0.63 4.75
N ASP A 518 4.42 -1.54 3.77
CA ASP A 518 5.63 -1.88 2.99
C ASP A 518 6.29 -0.70 2.25
N PHE A 519 5.60 0.43 2.02
CA PHE A 519 6.24 1.59 1.38
C PHE A 519 7.42 2.13 2.19
N ALA A 520 7.50 1.83 3.49
CA ALA A 520 8.54 2.32 4.37
C ALA A 520 9.94 1.86 3.91
N ALA A 521 10.08 0.60 3.51
CA ALA A 521 11.33 0.05 2.97
C ALA A 521 11.76 0.82 1.72
N PHE A 522 10.83 1.14 0.82
CA PHE A 522 11.15 1.85 -0.42
C PHE A 522 11.44 3.34 -0.21
N LEU A 523 10.60 4.05 0.55
CA LEU A 523 10.72 5.48 0.71
C LEU A 523 11.74 5.89 1.78
N GLN A 524 11.64 5.32 2.98
CA GLN A 524 12.42 5.77 4.13
C GLN A 524 13.84 5.20 4.10
N HIS A 525 14.03 3.98 3.58
CA HIS A 525 15.34 3.34 3.53
C HIS A 525 16.15 3.78 2.30
N ILE A 526 15.54 3.78 1.10
CA ILE A 526 16.26 4.02 -0.17
C ILE A 526 15.77 5.21 -1.01
N GLY A 527 14.77 5.96 -0.54
CA GLY A 527 14.34 7.22 -1.19
C GLY A 527 13.52 7.05 -2.48
N VAL A 528 12.87 5.90 -2.70
CA VAL A 528 12.03 5.66 -3.87
C VAL A 528 10.67 6.36 -3.72
N PRO A 529 10.24 7.17 -4.72
CA PRO A 529 8.91 7.79 -4.74
C PRO A 529 7.81 6.77 -4.49
N SER A 530 6.94 7.05 -3.53
CA SER A 530 5.98 6.05 -3.08
C SER A 530 4.56 6.59 -2.96
N LEU A 531 3.61 5.69 -3.18
CA LEU A 531 2.17 5.86 -3.03
C LEU A 531 1.65 4.76 -2.12
N ASP A 532 0.64 5.08 -1.33
CA ASP A 532 -0.25 4.15 -0.67
C ASP A 532 -1.69 4.65 -0.84
N MET A 533 -2.66 3.77 -1.08
CA MET A 533 -4.06 4.19 -1.23
C MET A 533 -5.04 3.10 -0.87
N SER A 534 -6.22 3.54 -0.42
CA SER A 534 -7.35 2.69 -0.07
C SER A 534 -8.67 3.35 -0.47
N TYR A 535 -9.76 2.61 -0.44
CA TYR A 535 -11.12 3.15 -0.55
C TYR A 535 -11.86 3.02 0.78
N GLY A 536 -12.51 4.10 1.22
CA GLY A 536 -13.30 4.15 2.44
C GLY A 536 -12.55 4.66 3.66
N LEU A 537 -13.23 4.62 4.80
CA LEU A 537 -12.72 5.10 6.09
C LEU A 537 -12.33 3.93 7.00
N PHE A 538 -11.18 4.02 7.66
CA PHE A 538 -10.71 2.96 8.57
C PHE A 538 -11.72 2.62 9.68
N ASN A 539 -12.44 3.62 10.21
CA ASN A 539 -13.49 3.40 11.22
C ASN A 539 -14.73 2.65 10.68
N GLU A 540 -14.83 2.42 9.37
CA GLU A 540 -15.81 1.52 8.76
C GLU A 540 -15.43 0.04 8.91
N TYR A 541 -14.17 -0.27 9.25
CA TYR A 541 -13.59 -1.61 9.40
C TYR A 541 -13.10 -1.88 10.84
N PRO A 542 -14.02 -2.18 11.78
CA PRO A 542 -13.68 -2.40 13.18
C PRO A 542 -13.20 -3.82 13.50
N VAL A 543 -13.18 -4.73 12.53
CA VAL A 543 -12.78 -6.15 12.71
C VAL A 543 -11.29 -6.39 12.48
N TYR A 544 -10.51 -5.32 12.36
CA TYR A 544 -9.07 -5.31 12.16
C TYR A 544 -8.29 -6.28 13.05
N HIS A 545 -7.40 -7.06 12.44
CA HIS A 545 -6.55 -8.10 13.05
C HIS A 545 -7.30 -9.05 14.00
N SER A 546 -8.58 -9.30 13.74
CA SER A 546 -9.41 -10.17 14.58
C SER A 546 -9.81 -11.44 13.85
N LEU A 547 -10.46 -12.37 14.55
CA LEU A 547 -11.05 -13.58 13.95
C LEU A 547 -12.07 -13.25 12.85
N TYR A 548 -12.67 -12.05 12.91
CA TYR A 548 -13.82 -11.66 12.09
C TYR A 548 -13.43 -10.87 10.84
N ASP A 549 -12.13 -10.70 10.56
CA ASP A 549 -11.68 -10.21 9.27
C ASP A 549 -11.67 -11.34 8.23
N ASP A 550 -12.88 -11.74 7.84
CA ASP A 550 -13.13 -12.84 6.91
C ASP A 550 -13.88 -12.38 5.64
N TYR A 551 -13.96 -13.27 4.65
CA TYR A 551 -14.64 -12.97 3.39
C TYR A 551 -16.11 -12.57 3.56
N VAL A 552 -16.79 -13.11 4.58
CA VAL A 552 -18.21 -12.82 4.85
C VAL A 552 -18.37 -11.38 5.30
N TRP A 553 -17.43 -10.85 6.07
CA TRP A 553 -17.42 -9.43 6.44
C TRP A 553 -17.30 -8.54 5.21
N VAL A 554 -16.39 -8.87 4.27
CA VAL A 554 -16.21 -8.11 3.03
C VAL A 554 -17.48 -8.16 2.16
N GLU A 555 -18.05 -9.34 1.95
CA GLU A 555 -19.26 -9.53 1.14
C GLU A 555 -20.49 -8.79 1.73
N ARG A 556 -20.51 -8.53 3.03
CA ARG A 556 -21.66 -7.88 3.68
C ARG A 556 -21.48 -6.39 3.89
N PHE A 557 -20.27 -5.95 4.23
CA PHE A 557 -20.04 -4.61 4.76
C PHE A 557 -18.89 -3.88 4.04
N GLY A 558 -17.81 -4.59 3.73
CA GLY A 558 -16.63 -4.02 3.07
C GLY A 558 -16.89 -3.62 1.62
N ASP A 559 -17.27 -4.57 0.77
CA ASP A 559 -17.56 -4.34 -0.65
C ASP A 559 -18.48 -5.43 -1.24
N PRO A 560 -19.79 -5.39 -0.98
CA PRO A 560 -20.71 -6.47 -1.35
C PRO A 560 -20.75 -6.84 -2.84
N LEU A 561 -20.41 -5.90 -3.72
CA LEU A 561 -20.41 -6.11 -5.17
C LEU A 561 -18.99 -6.12 -5.75
N PHE A 562 -17.94 -6.04 -4.92
CA PHE A 562 -16.55 -5.96 -5.34
C PHE A 562 -16.24 -4.80 -6.30
N GLN A 563 -17.07 -3.75 -6.28
CA GLN A 563 -16.93 -2.59 -7.17
C GLN A 563 -15.85 -1.62 -6.67
N ARG A 564 -15.67 -1.52 -5.35
CA ARG A 564 -14.63 -0.69 -4.74
C ARG A 564 -13.24 -1.28 -4.99
N HIS A 565 -13.08 -2.59 -4.86
CA HIS A 565 -11.85 -3.30 -5.23
C HIS A 565 -11.45 -3.02 -6.68
N VAL A 566 -12.39 -3.19 -7.61
CA VAL A 566 -12.16 -2.95 -9.05
C VAL A 566 -11.86 -1.48 -9.35
N ALA A 567 -12.48 -0.54 -8.62
CA ALA A 567 -12.23 0.89 -8.76
C ALA A 567 -10.81 1.27 -8.30
N VAL A 568 -10.36 0.75 -7.15
CA VAL A 568 -8.99 0.94 -6.65
C VAL A 568 -7.97 0.29 -7.58
N ALA A 569 -8.19 -0.95 -8.01
CA ALA A 569 -7.36 -1.64 -9.00
C ALA A 569 -7.23 -0.83 -10.32
N SER A 570 -8.31 -0.15 -10.72
CA SER A 570 -8.33 0.69 -11.91
C SER A 570 -7.42 1.91 -11.79
N VAL A 571 -7.50 2.65 -10.68
CA VAL A 571 -6.60 3.81 -10.43
C VAL A 571 -5.17 3.34 -10.24
N TRP A 572 -4.95 2.29 -9.45
CA TRP A 572 -3.62 1.74 -9.17
C TRP A 572 -2.89 1.29 -10.43
N GLY A 573 -3.55 0.46 -11.25
CA GLY A 573 -2.97 0.01 -12.50
C GLY A 573 -2.82 1.13 -13.53
N LEU A 574 -3.70 2.13 -13.54
CA LEU A 574 -3.58 3.27 -14.45
C LEU A 574 -2.38 4.17 -14.09
N ILE A 575 -2.12 4.39 -12.81
CA ILE A 575 -0.91 5.08 -12.32
C ILE A 575 0.33 4.30 -12.77
N ALA A 576 0.34 2.98 -12.56
CA ALA A 576 1.45 2.12 -12.98
C ALA A 576 1.68 2.17 -14.50
N LEU A 577 0.61 2.07 -15.30
CA LEU A 577 0.66 2.15 -16.76
C LEU A 577 1.21 3.49 -17.25
N LYS A 578 0.79 4.61 -16.67
CA LYS A 578 1.32 5.94 -17.02
C LYS A 578 2.82 6.05 -16.71
N LEU A 579 3.26 5.60 -15.54
CA LEU A 579 4.69 5.60 -15.19
C LEU A 579 5.50 4.65 -16.10
N ALA A 580 4.91 3.53 -16.48
CA ALA A 580 5.56 2.50 -17.28
C ALA A 580 5.60 2.82 -18.77
N ASP A 581 4.62 3.54 -19.31
CA ASP A 581 4.46 3.80 -20.75
C ASP A 581 4.90 5.20 -21.19
N ASP A 582 4.66 6.23 -20.38
CA ASP A 582 4.89 7.62 -20.80
C ASP A 582 6.38 7.86 -21.05
N GLU A 583 6.72 8.47 -22.19
CA GLU A 583 8.12 8.74 -22.55
C GLU A 583 8.82 9.59 -21.47
N ILE A 584 8.14 10.66 -21.04
CA ILE A 584 8.60 11.51 -19.94
C ILE A 584 7.81 11.16 -18.69
N ILE A 585 8.52 10.78 -17.62
CA ILE A 585 7.89 10.42 -16.34
C ILE A 585 6.99 11.59 -15.86
N PRO A 586 5.71 11.32 -15.55
CA PRO A 586 4.71 12.33 -15.22
C PRO A 586 4.88 12.99 -13.83
N PHE A 587 6.09 13.05 -13.28
CA PHE A 587 6.35 13.72 -12.00
C PHE A 587 6.20 15.25 -12.08
N ASN A 588 5.71 15.83 -10.99
CA ASN A 588 5.64 17.26 -10.74
C ASN A 588 6.55 17.64 -9.56
N TYR A 589 7.72 18.20 -9.83
CA TYR A 589 8.63 18.59 -8.74
C TYR A 589 8.27 19.93 -8.09
N ILE A 590 7.35 20.71 -8.68
CA ILE A 590 6.90 21.98 -8.10
C ILE A 590 6.09 21.70 -6.83
N SER A 591 5.21 20.68 -6.84
CA SER A 591 4.46 20.28 -5.65
C SER A 591 5.37 19.86 -4.50
N TYR A 592 6.54 19.28 -4.79
CA TYR A 592 7.53 18.94 -3.77
C TYR A 592 8.11 20.19 -3.10
N ALA A 593 8.49 21.20 -3.88
CA ALA A 593 8.98 22.46 -3.33
C ALA A 593 7.91 23.17 -2.47
N SER A 594 6.65 23.16 -2.92
CA SER A 594 5.52 23.72 -2.17
C SER A 594 5.26 22.97 -0.85
N GLU A 595 5.34 21.64 -0.86
CA GLU A 595 5.18 20.83 0.35
C GLU A 595 6.28 21.15 1.38
N LEU A 596 7.54 21.25 0.95
CA LEU A 596 8.65 21.61 1.85
C LEU A 596 8.50 23.02 2.43
N GLU A 597 7.96 23.96 1.65
CA GLU A 597 7.65 25.30 2.15
C GLU A 597 6.56 25.26 3.23
N GLU A 598 5.53 24.43 3.06
CA GLU A 598 4.48 24.22 4.07
C GLU A 598 5.06 23.61 5.35
N CYS A 599 5.83 22.51 5.24
CA CYS A 599 6.49 21.88 6.39
C CYS A 599 7.42 22.85 7.13
N THR A 600 8.01 23.82 6.43
CA THR A 600 8.88 24.83 7.06
C THR A 600 8.10 25.75 7.99
N LYS A 601 6.80 25.97 7.77
CA LYS A 601 5.94 26.77 8.67
C LYS A 601 5.75 26.07 10.01
N ASP A 602 5.51 24.77 9.99
CA ASP A 602 5.38 23.95 11.21
C ASP A 602 6.68 23.96 12.03
N ILE A 603 7.83 23.84 11.35
CA ILE A 603 9.14 23.94 12.00
C ILE A 603 9.36 25.34 12.57
N ALA A 604 9.02 26.39 11.83
CA ALA A 604 9.15 27.78 12.29
C ALA A 604 8.35 28.03 13.57
N ASP A 605 7.14 27.48 13.66
CA ASP A 605 6.32 27.56 14.86
C ASP A 605 6.94 26.83 16.05
N LYS A 606 7.49 25.63 15.84
CA LYS A 606 8.20 24.87 16.89
C LYS A 606 9.51 25.52 17.33
N CYS A 607 10.15 26.31 16.46
CA CYS A 607 11.39 27.02 16.77
C CYS A 607 11.16 28.40 17.45
N LYS A 608 9.92 28.84 17.67
CA LYS A 608 9.64 30.11 18.36
C LYS A 608 10.30 30.17 19.73
N GLY A 609 11.10 31.21 19.98
CA GLY A 609 11.83 31.41 21.24
C GLY A 609 13.22 30.78 21.29
N PHE A 610 13.61 30.00 20.27
CA PHE A 610 14.96 29.46 20.14
C PHE A 610 15.83 30.33 19.20
N PRO A 611 17.14 30.47 19.46
CA PRO A 611 18.04 31.25 18.61
C PRO A 611 18.46 30.48 17.34
N VAL A 612 17.48 29.99 16.58
CA VAL A 612 17.68 29.20 15.36
C VAL A 612 17.18 29.99 14.15
N SER A 613 17.99 30.09 13.09
CA SER A 613 17.59 30.71 11.83
C SER A 613 17.22 29.65 10.79
N LEU A 614 16.04 29.78 10.21
CA LEU A 614 15.57 28.93 9.10
C LEU A 614 15.93 29.48 7.71
N SER A 615 16.69 30.58 7.64
CA SER A 615 17.08 31.19 6.36
C SER A 615 17.85 30.24 5.43
N PRO A 616 18.78 29.38 5.91
CA PRO A 616 19.44 28.39 5.05
C PRO A 616 18.45 27.40 4.42
N LEU A 617 17.50 26.87 5.20
CA LEU A 617 16.46 25.95 4.74
C LEU A 617 15.57 26.62 3.68
N GLN A 618 15.06 27.81 3.96
CA GLN A 618 14.24 28.59 3.02
C GLN A 618 14.99 28.89 1.71
N LYS A 619 16.29 29.18 1.78
CA LYS A 619 17.12 29.39 0.59
C LYS A 619 17.25 28.12 -0.25
N SER A 620 17.47 26.97 0.39
CA SER A 620 17.54 25.68 -0.31
C SER A 620 16.21 25.30 -0.97
N ILE A 621 15.07 25.55 -0.31
CA ILE A 621 13.74 25.30 -0.89
C ILE A 621 13.51 26.17 -2.13
N LYS A 622 13.87 27.46 -2.09
CA LYS A 622 13.79 28.35 -3.27
C LYS A 622 14.68 27.90 -4.43
N GLN A 623 15.86 27.36 -4.12
CA GLN A 623 16.74 26.78 -5.15
C GLN A 623 16.10 25.55 -5.80
N LEU A 624 15.49 24.67 -5.00
CA LEU A 624 14.73 23.53 -5.50
C LEU A 624 13.54 23.96 -6.36
N GLU A 625 12.75 24.94 -5.90
CA GLU A 625 11.61 25.50 -6.65
C GLU A 625 12.03 26.04 -8.01
N SER A 626 13.15 26.78 -8.06
CA SER A 626 13.71 27.31 -9.30
C SER A 626 14.12 26.19 -10.27
N ALA A 627 14.78 25.15 -9.77
CA ALA A 627 15.16 23.99 -10.56
C ALA A 627 13.94 23.19 -11.04
N ALA A 628 12.95 22.97 -10.18
CA ALA A 628 11.70 22.30 -10.50
C ALA A 628 10.91 23.04 -11.58
N THR A 629 10.86 24.38 -11.50
CA THR A 629 10.21 25.23 -12.50
C THR A 629 10.87 25.08 -13.86
N LYS A 630 12.21 25.10 -13.91
CA LYS A 630 12.97 24.89 -15.14
C LYS A 630 12.68 23.53 -15.77
N ILE A 631 12.69 22.45 -14.98
CA ILE A 631 12.37 21.10 -15.46
C ILE A 631 10.93 21.05 -16.01
N HIS A 632 9.98 21.68 -15.33
CA HIS A 632 8.59 21.75 -15.77
C HIS A 632 8.42 22.49 -17.09
N GLU A 633 9.11 23.61 -17.27
CA GLU A 633 9.14 24.37 -18.52
C GLU A 633 9.75 23.55 -19.67
N GLU A 634 10.90 22.91 -19.46
CA GLU A 634 11.54 22.04 -20.44
C GLU A 634 10.64 20.86 -20.85
N LYS A 635 9.95 20.24 -19.88
CA LYS A 635 8.97 19.17 -20.12
C LYS A 635 7.81 19.67 -20.99
N LYS A 636 7.25 20.84 -20.69
CA LYS A 636 6.18 21.47 -21.50
C LYS A 636 6.63 21.75 -22.94
N CYS A 637 7.85 22.24 -23.15
CA CYS A 637 8.38 22.48 -24.49
C CYS A 637 8.46 21.19 -25.32
N ARG A 638 8.90 20.09 -24.70
CA ARG A 638 9.02 18.78 -25.36
C ARG A 638 7.67 18.12 -25.65
N THR A 639 6.68 18.25 -24.77
CA THR A 639 5.34 17.68 -24.98
C THR A 639 4.45 18.55 -25.88
N GLY A 640 4.62 19.88 -25.85
CA GLY A 640 3.88 20.83 -26.68
C GLY A 640 4.31 20.88 -28.16
N GLY A 641 5.55 20.49 -28.47
CA GLY A 641 6.09 20.45 -29.84
C GLY A 641 5.50 19.35 -30.74
N VAL A 642 4.76 18.39 -30.17
CA VAL A 642 4.17 17.26 -30.92
C VAL A 642 2.91 17.69 -31.69
N TYR A 643 2.22 18.75 -31.28
CA TYR A 643 1.03 19.25 -31.98
C TYR A 643 1.33 20.22 -33.15
N THR A 644 2.57 20.70 -33.30
CA THR A 644 2.94 21.69 -34.34
C THR A 644 3.70 21.11 -35.53
N MET A 645 4.00 19.80 -35.56
CA MET A 645 4.71 19.16 -36.69
C MET A 645 3.82 18.61 -37.82
N SER A 646 2.49 18.84 -37.80
CA SER A 646 1.61 18.48 -38.94
C SER A 646 1.36 19.64 -39.92
N ALA A 647 1.88 20.84 -39.67
CA ALA A 647 1.59 22.00 -40.51
C ALA A 647 2.77 22.97 -40.62
N ALA A 648 3.85 22.57 -41.30
CA ALA A 648 4.71 23.49 -42.04
C ALA A 648 5.84 22.74 -42.76
N TRP A 649 5.63 22.45 -44.05
CA TRP A 649 6.76 22.44 -44.97
C TRP A 649 7.20 23.89 -45.17
N GLY A 650 8.38 24.23 -44.65
CA GLY A 650 9.12 25.44 -45.04
C GLY A 650 9.06 26.59 -44.05
N LEU A 651 9.96 26.57 -43.05
CA LEU A 651 10.73 27.72 -42.56
C LEU A 651 11.65 27.22 -41.43
N ARG A 652 12.91 26.97 -41.78
CA ARG A 652 14.00 26.85 -40.80
C ARG A 652 14.43 28.26 -40.39
N GLU A 653 14.85 28.37 -39.13
CA GLU A 653 15.41 29.52 -38.39
C GLU A 653 14.40 30.23 -37.47
N TYR A 654 14.79 30.34 -36.19
CA TYR A 654 14.13 31.00 -35.05
C TYR A 654 13.25 30.18 -34.08
N VAL A 655 13.70 29.01 -33.63
CA VAL A 655 13.26 28.44 -32.33
C VAL A 655 14.46 27.85 -31.57
N GLN A 656 15.45 28.68 -31.22
CA GLN A 656 16.64 28.20 -30.50
C GLN A 656 17.16 29.20 -29.47
N LYS A 657 16.25 29.74 -28.64
CA LYS A 657 16.70 30.46 -27.44
C LYS A 657 15.99 30.11 -26.12
N PHE A 658 14.88 29.38 -26.11
CA PHE A 658 14.32 28.77 -24.89
C PHE A 658 13.51 27.48 -25.16
N CYS A 659 13.72 26.85 -26.32
CA CYS A 659 13.44 25.44 -26.61
C CYS A 659 14.73 24.88 -27.23
#